data_AF-A0A966Q1N3-F1
#
_entry.id   AF-A0A966Q1N3-F1
#
_cell.length_a   1.000
_cell.length_b   1.000
_cell.length_c   1.000
_cell.angle_alpha   90.00
_cell.angle_beta   90.00
_cell.angle_gamma   90.00
#
_symmetry.space_group_name_H-M   'P 1'
#
loop_
_entity.id
_entity.type
_entity.pdbx_description
1 polymer ?
#
loop_
_entity_poly.entity_id
_entity_poly.type
_entity_poly.pdbx_seq_one_letter_code
_entity_poly.pdbx_strand_id
1 'polypeptide(L)'
;TADIATNYQITAARNATLGNTQNTVTLSVKELTVSTNFTSTTKEYDGTTSINITTSSLTGVVDGESVTATGSGNFDDKNVGTGKTITATYTLSGTDASNYSISSATTTGSITPKALTITGITASNKEYDGNRTAAIDTNAAIKTGLVVGDVLTVSATGTFNDKNVGTAKIVTLSSSYGGDDRNNYTITDQTSATATITKKTLTISGITGQSKVYDATSLASIDVTNITKNGLIPGDIVNVSVTGLFDNENAELNKIVTLQSTYTGSDVTNYSIINQVSTQAEITRAPLTIKAVNSAKFILDPDPISYEVIYVGLKGDDTSSDIASELGITTTRELGESAKGYVLTPNGSDQTTNYNITYLPGNFTIVPADTLLVRVTNQTINYSDPVNYVLTAQYKQFNENNENLVTITNTRINNDRVEVNDNAGGIASFTIAPHGRGIKSASNNYKVGGYDLEAIQNDIVGNNFNSMVLVGALTVNPKIIQANDIVAQVSKTYDGNSNITRENVTITPASNSFVSGDNISIYGLGSYSDPNVNTNKRVTLNVFLEGRDSSNYAINSNVNDQSVGVISQLASVSYTGGVSGNWSNPSNWTNGAIPVASNVAEVIIPSGKTVVFDYSNLSGKIQNSGDIKGSNNDNEMDIAPTSVIRLEGNSIIDINNNENLALSNNISGTGSVMLSGNGTTTIVSANTYSGGTNIQASHLTLGHANAIGTGVLSSNGGTLSAAGVTLPSLIVNGAITLDTNIFTTGNQTYNGPVKIIGGSVAHPLEIKTQNADIIFNSTINGTSSSYTNQNSLKVNAGTADVTFNGAIGANLDNVLFSPDTLKISTNLYQLNVYANTININGDVITFERQIYNGDVIIGGDQATPRYLISEDPEIIFNGSLDGAIADVYNLNLFAITTDSAITPKVTFDGNVGLIKALKSLTVKLGIQADQANDYFYRLTADKIYNDDGYKGLLTFKEGTKVITLLDQVYKAASVSDEVKRVEFITGSEGKVNFITGIDTSNTYPNFGRNDLKITPNYIPLGDGPGAGNNNGTNAPSAINDNYIRFIGS
;
A
#
# COMPACT_ATOMS: atom_id res chain seq x y z
N THR A 1 -64.20 75.13 -18.26
CA THR A 1 -63.10 74.35 -18.87
C THR A 1 -62.51 73.36 -17.87
N ALA A 2 -63.32 72.76 -16.99
CA ALA A 2 -62.87 71.93 -15.88
C ALA A 2 -62.65 70.44 -16.23
N ASP A 3 -62.87 70.01 -17.47
CA ASP A 3 -62.86 68.57 -17.84
C ASP A 3 -61.72 68.11 -18.74
N ILE A 4 -60.81 69.00 -19.20
CA ILE A 4 -59.78 68.64 -20.19
C ILE A 4 -58.40 68.39 -19.55
N ALA A 5 -58.30 68.46 -18.22
CA ALA A 5 -57.02 68.64 -17.52
C ALA A 5 -56.64 67.54 -16.50
N THR A 6 -57.49 66.55 -16.23
CA THR A 6 -57.22 65.54 -15.18
C THR A 6 -56.07 64.59 -15.53
N ASN A 7 -55.78 64.43 -16.83
CA ASN A 7 -54.76 63.52 -17.37
C ASN A 7 -53.53 64.26 -17.90
N TYR A 8 -53.48 65.58 -17.72
CA TYR A 8 -52.37 66.41 -18.14
C TYR A 8 -51.86 67.24 -16.96
N GLN A 9 -50.55 67.26 -16.72
CA GLN A 9 -49.94 68.29 -15.88
C GLN A 9 -49.97 69.63 -16.61
N ILE A 10 -50.43 70.66 -15.90
CA ILE A 10 -50.52 72.03 -16.41
C ILE A 10 -49.43 72.87 -15.76
N THR A 11 -48.45 73.31 -16.56
CA THR A 11 -47.48 74.32 -16.13
C THR A 11 -47.81 75.66 -16.79
N ALA A 12 -48.16 76.66 -15.98
CA ALA A 12 -48.48 78.00 -16.46
C ALA A 12 -47.26 78.92 -16.32
N ALA A 13 -46.66 79.33 -17.44
CA ALA A 13 -45.64 80.37 -17.44
C ALA A 13 -46.33 81.74 -17.53
N ARG A 14 -46.28 82.53 -16.44
CA ARG A 14 -46.83 83.88 -16.46
C ARG A 14 -45.88 84.82 -17.19
N ASN A 15 -46.29 85.33 -18.35
CA ASN A 15 -45.56 86.36 -19.05
C ASN A 15 -45.81 87.71 -18.37
N ALA A 16 -44.76 88.33 -17.82
CA ALA A 16 -44.86 89.57 -17.04
C ALA A 16 -44.94 90.85 -17.89
N THR A 17 -45.02 90.74 -19.22
CA THR A 17 -45.02 91.89 -20.13
C THR A 17 -46.41 92.56 -20.18
N LEU A 18 -46.51 93.83 -19.79
CA LEU A 18 -47.77 94.58 -19.71
C LEU A 18 -48.33 94.86 -21.13
N GLY A 19 -49.57 94.43 -21.41
CA GLY A 19 -50.27 94.67 -22.68
C GLY A 19 -50.55 93.43 -23.54
N ASN A 20 -50.08 92.25 -23.15
CA ASN A 20 -50.37 90.98 -23.84
C ASN A 20 -51.45 90.17 -23.08
N THR A 21 -52.45 89.64 -23.80
CA THR A 21 -53.61 88.93 -23.20
C THR A 21 -53.51 87.41 -23.24
N GLN A 22 -52.42 86.85 -23.79
CA GLN A 22 -52.29 85.41 -24.02
C GLN A 22 -51.21 84.80 -23.12
N ASN A 23 -51.63 83.95 -22.18
CA ASN A 23 -50.72 83.06 -21.45
C ASN A 23 -50.54 81.78 -22.26
N THR A 24 -49.29 81.32 -22.41
CA THR A 24 -49.00 80.01 -22.98
C THR A 24 -49.16 78.95 -21.89
N VAL A 25 -50.04 77.97 -22.13
CA VAL A 25 -50.20 76.81 -21.26
C VAL A 25 -49.62 75.60 -22.00
N THR A 26 -48.67 74.93 -21.38
CA THR A 26 -48.13 73.67 -21.88
C THR A 26 -48.86 72.53 -21.18
N LEU A 27 -49.50 71.67 -21.97
CA LEU A 27 -50.11 70.42 -21.51
C LEU A 27 -49.09 69.29 -21.69
N SER A 28 -48.67 68.70 -20.59
CA SER A 28 -47.82 67.50 -20.58
C SER A 28 -48.62 66.31 -20.06
N VAL A 29 -48.50 65.14 -20.67
CA VAL A 29 -49.16 63.91 -20.21
C VAL A 29 -48.87 63.65 -18.72
N LYS A 30 -49.83 63.09 -17.99
CA LYS A 30 -49.68 62.83 -16.54
C LYS A 30 -48.74 61.64 -16.30
N GLU A 31 -47.83 61.79 -15.36
CA GLU A 31 -46.89 60.73 -14.99
C GLU A 31 -47.54 59.73 -14.01
N LEU A 32 -47.47 58.45 -14.34
CA LEU A 32 -47.90 57.33 -13.49
C LEU A 32 -46.73 56.82 -12.65
N THR A 33 -47.07 56.30 -11.47
CA THR A 33 -46.14 55.54 -10.62
C THR A 33 -46.54 54.07 -10.64
N VAL A 34 -45.56 53.17 -10.53
CA VAL A 34 -45.78 51.72 -10.50
C VAL A 34 -45.11 51.13 -9.27
N SER A 35 -45.80 50.24 -8.56
CA SER A 35 -45.11 49.39 -7.57
C SER A 35 -44.41 48.27 -8.32
N THR A 36 -43.08 48.36 -8.44
CA THR A 36 -42.28 47.31 -9.08
C THR A 36 -42.00 46.21 -8.07
N ASN A 37 -42.64 45.05 -8.25
CA ASN A 37 -42.34 43.87 -7.46
C ASN A 37 -41.44 42.93 -8.29
N PHE A 38 -40.16 42.90 -7.92
CA PHE A 38 -39.22 41.90 -8.43
C PHE A 38 -39.50 40.59 -7.70
N THR A 39 -39.89 39.54 -8.42
CA THR A 39 -40.06 38.19 -7.84
C THR A 39 -38.75 37.63 -7.33
N SER A 40 -37.64 38.03 -7.96
CA SER A 40 -36.27 37.85 -7.50
C SER A 40 -35.40 38.99 -8.04
N THR A 41 -34.42 39.45 -7.27
CA THR A 41 -33.34 40.33 -7.75
C THR A 41 -32.06 39.55 -8.05
N THR A 42 -32.11 38.22 -7.99
CA THR A 42 -31.00 37.31 -8.22
C THR A 42 -31.34 36.27 -9.28
N LYS A 43 -30.40 35.99 -10.18
CA LYS A 43 -30.50 34.90 -11.16
C LYS A 43 -29.18 34.14 -11.27
N GLU A 44 -29.26 32.86 -11.65
CA GLU A 44 -28.07 32.16 -12.14
C GLU A 44 -27.73 32.69 -13.54
N TYR A 45 -26.44 32.73 -13.85
CA TYR A 45 -25.96 33.10 -15.17
C TYR A 45 -26.57 32.21 -16.28
N ASP A 46 -27.15 32.85 -17.29
CA ASP A 46 -27.81 32.22 -18.44
C ASP A 46 -27.40 32.85 -19.78
N GLY A 47 -26.37 33.72 -19.79
CA GLY A 47 -25.89 34.44 -20.96
C GLY A 47 -26.72 35.66 -21.36
N THR A 48 -27.75 36.05 -20.60
CA THR A 48 -28.64 37.18 -20.93
C THR A 48 -28.69 38.22 -19.81
N THR A 49 -28.96 39.48 -20.18
CA THR A 49 -29.20 40.56 -19.21
C THR A 49 -30.62 40.55 -18.65
N SER A 50 -31.55 39.78 -19.23
CA SER A 50 -32.96 39.85 -18.89
C SER A 50 -33.27 39.29 -17.49
N ILE A 51 -34.19 39.95 -16.78
CA ILE A 51 -34.79 39.45 -15.54
C ILE A 51 -36.30 39.65 -15.58
N ASN A 52 -37.04 38.67 -15.09
CA ASN A 52 -38.50 38.73 -15.06
C ASN A 52 -38.96 39.71 -13.98
N ILE A 53 -39.89 40.60 -14.34
CA ILE A 53 -40.56 41.51 -13.40
C ILE A 53 -42.07 41.36 -13.53
N THR A 54 -42.77 41.46 -12.40
CA THR A 54 -44.23 41.46 -12.35
C THR A 54 -44.72 42.84 -11.93
N THR A 55 -45.61 43.43 -12.73
CA THR A 55 -46.27 44.70 -12.41
C THR A 55 -47.52 44.41 -11.59
N SER A 56 -47.59 44.95 -10.37
CA SER A 56 -48.68 44.66 -9.43
C SER A 56 -49.82 45.68 -9.49
N SER A 57 -49.52 46.97 -9.71
CA SER A 57 -50.52 48.03 -9.79
C SER A 57 -49.93 49.35 -10.30
N LEU A 58 -50.70 50.06 -11.13
CA LEU A 58 -50.43 51.45 -11.52
C LEU A 58 -51.15 52.40 -10.55
N THR A 59 -50.44 53.41 -10.07
CA THR A 59 -50.98 54.47 -9.21
C THR A 59 -50.99 55.80 -9.96
N GLY A 60 -52.15 56.50 -9.91
CA GLY A 60 -52.36 57.79 -10.60
C GLY A 60 -53.24 57.75 -11.84
N VAL A 61 -53.73 56.58 -12.23
CA VAL A 61 -54.77 56.41 -13.28
C VAL A 61 -56.07 57.04 -12.79
N VAL A 62 -56.74 57.82 -13.65
CA VAL A 62 -58.03 58.46 -13.32
C VAL A 62 -59.16 57.44 -13.38
N ASP A 63 -60.11 57.54 -12.43
CA ASP A 63 -61.24 56.61 -12.32
C ASP A 63 -62.05 56.53 -13.63
N GLY A 64 -62.28 55.32 -14.11
CA GLY A 64 -63.00 55.03 -15.35
C GLY A 64 -62.13 54.86 -16.60
N GLU A 65 -60.82 55.09 -16.51
CA GLU A 65 -59.88 54.96 -17.64
C GLU A 65 -59.16 53.61 -17.68
N SER A 66 -58.81 53.17 -18.89
CA SER A 66 -58.16 51.89 -19.13
C SER A 66 -56.69 52.05 -19.49
N VAL A 67 -55.83 51.80 -18.50
CA VAL A 67 -54.37 51.81 -18.65
C VAL A 67 -53.77 50.59 -17.93
N THR A 68 -52.96 49.81 -18.63
CA THR A 68 -52.17 48.69 -18.10
C THR A 68 -50.71 48.85 -18.44
N ALA A 69 -49.81 48.25 -17.64
CA ALA A 69 -48.37 48.30 -17.87
C ALA A 69 -47.76 46.91 -17.91
N THR A 70 -46.99 46.63 -18.96
CA THR A 70 -46.08 45.48 -19.01
C THR A 70 -44.65 45.97 -18.78
N GLY A 71 -43.95 45.32 -17.84
CA GLY A 71 -42.58 45.66 -17.47
C GLY A 71 -41.58 44.65 -18.02
N SER A 72 -40.41 45.13 -18.44
CA SER A 72 -39.21 44.30 -18.70
C SER A 72 -38.05 44.83 -17.86
N GLY A 73 -37.27 43.92 -17.26
CA GLY A 73 -36.08 44.26 -16.49
C GLY A 73 -34.80 43.76 -17.17
N ASN A 74 -33.75 44.56 -17.14
CA ASN A 74 -32.43 44.19 -17.63
C ASN A 74 -31.33 44.60 -16.65
N PHE A 75 -30.38 43.70 -16.40
CA PHE A 75 -29.08 44.03 -15.82
C PHE A 75 -28.26 44.90 -16.79
N ASP A 76 -27.36 45.71 -16.23
CA ASP A 76 -26.37 46.52 -16.95
C ASP A 76 -25.46 45.71 -17.88
N ASP A 77 -25.08 44.49 -17.47
CA ASP A 77 -24.43 43.50 -18.30
C ASP A 77 -24.80 42.06 -17.89
N LYS A 78 -24.43 41.07 -18.71
CA LYS A 78 -24.77 39.66 -18.48
C LYS A 78 -23.88 38.97 -17.44
N ASN A 79 -22.77 39.57 -17.03
CA ASN A 79 -21.72 38.89 -16.28
C ASN A 79 -22.07 38.74 -14.80
N VAL A 80 -21.50 37.71 -14.19
CA VAL A 80 -21.62 37.44 -12.76
C VAL A 80 -21.12 38.62 -11.95
N GLY A 81 -21.86 38.96 -10.89
CA GLY A 81 -21.53 40.07 -10.02
C GLY A 81 -22.64 40.38 -9.03
N THR A 82 -22.30 41.14 -8.00
CA THR A 82 -23.24 41.66 -6.99
C THR A 82 -23.43 43.16 -7.16
N GLY A 83 -24.55 43.69 -6.68
CA GLY A 83 -24.86 45.12 -6.77
C GLY A 83 -25.07 45.63 -8.21
N LYS A 84 -25.34 44.73 -9.16
CA LYS A 84 -25.53 45.08 -10.57
C LYS A 84 -26.80 45.89 -10.74
N THR A 85 -26.76 46.92 -11.59
CA THR A 85 -27.93 47.79 -11.80
C THR A 85 -28.96 47.05 -12.64
N ILE A 86 -30.19 46.95 -12.15
CA ILE A 86 -31.34 46.48 -12.91
C ILE A 86 -32.16 47.70 -13.33
N THR A 87 -32.36 47.87 -14.64
CA THR A 87 -33.23 48.90 -15.20
C THR A 87 -34.55 48.25 -15.62
N ALA A 88 -35.65 48.70 -15.02
CA ALA A 88 -37.00 48.29 -15.37
C ALA A 88 -37.63 49.36 -16.29
N THR A 89 -38.03 48.94 -17.49
CA THR A 89 -38.77 49.76 -18.45
C THR A 89 -40.20 49.25 -18.57
N TYR A 90 -41.14 50.17 -18.78
CA TYR A 90 -42.56 49.84 -18.84
C TYR A 90 -43.16 50.31 -20.16
N THR A 91 -44.01 49.47 -20.74
CA THR A 91 -44.84 49.84 -21.88
C THR A 91 -46.28 49.99 -21.40
N LEU A 92 -46.87 51.16 -21.61
CA LEU A 92 -48.27 51.40 -21.31
C LEU A 92 -49.16 50.92 -22.46
N SER A 93 -50.32 50.36 -22.11
CA SER A 93 -51.32 49.86 -23.05
C SER A 93 -52.73 50.08 -22.49
N GLY A 94 -53.76 49.93 -23.33
CA GLY A 94 -55.14 50.33 -23.01
C GLY A 94 -55.58 51.56 -23.82
N THR A 95 -56.88 51.84 -23.84
CA THR A 95 -57.47 52.89 -24.69
C THR A 95 -57.01 54.29 -24.33
N ASP A 96 -56.57 54.48 -23.09
CA ASP A 96 -56.23 55.80 -22.54
C ASP A 96 -54.71 55.97 -22.32
N ALA A 97 -53.90 54.97 -22.71
CA ALA A 97 -52.46 54.91 -22.44
C ALA A 97 -51.66 56.11 -23.01
N SER A 98 -52.09 56.69 -24.13
CA SER A 98 -51.42 57.85 -24.75
C SER A 98 -51.50 59.13 -23.91
N ASN A 99 -52.39 59.18 -22.93
CA ASN A 99 -52.55 60.32 -22.03
C ASN A 99 -51.59 60.29 -20.84
N TYR A 100 -50.77 59.22 -20.72
CA TYR A 100 -49.91 58.98 -19.58
C TYR A 100 -48.46 58.76 -20.00
N SER A 101 -47.56 59.08 -19.08
CA SER A 101 -46.15 58.69 -19.14
C SER A 101 -45.80 57.85 -17.92
N ILE A 102 -44.77 57.01 -18.03
CA ILE A 102 -44.25 56.22 -16.92
C ILE A 102 -42.73 56.24 -16.98
N SER A 103 -42.10 56.56 -15.86
CA SER A 103 -40.64 56.58 -15.75
C SER A 103 -40.08 55.17 -15.56
N SER A 104 -38.84 54.98 -16.01
CA SER A 104 -38.08 53.77 -15.68
C SER A 104 -37.77 53.74 -14.19
N ALA A 105 -37.62 52.54 -13.63
CA ALA A 105 -37.18 52.35 -12.25
C ALA A 105 -35.85 51.60 -12.24
N THR A 106 -35.00 51.90 -11.26
CA THR A 106 -33.73 51.20 -11.05
C THR A 106 -33.70 50.55 -9.69
N THR A 107 -33.04 49.40 -9.61
CA THR A 107 -32.70 48.72 -8.35
C THR A 107 -31.37 47.99 -8.53
N THR A 108 -30.89 47.31 -7.50
CA THR A 108 -29.68 46.49 -7.57
C THR A 108 -30.00 45.01 -7.37
N GLY A 109 -29.28 44.14 -8.07
CA GLY A 109 -29.40 42.69 -7.97
C GLY A 109 -28.07 41.96 -8.09
N SER A 110 -28.13 40.63 -8.24
CA SER A 110 -26.94 39.81 -8.44
C SER A 110 -27.12 38.73 -9.50
N ILE A 111 -26.03 38.39 -10.19
CA ILE A 111 -25.96 37.23 -11.09
C ILE A 111 -24.95 36.26 -10.47
N THR A 112 -25.38 35.06 -10.13
CA THR A 112 -24.51 34.01 -9.54
C THR A 112 -23.89 33.14 -10.63
N PRO A 113 -22.66 32.60 -10.43
CA PRO A 113 -22.04 31.73 -11.42
C PRO A 113 -22.84 30.47 -11.69
N LYS A 114 -22.82 30.00 -12.95
CA LYS A 114 -23.40 28.72 -13.35
C LYS A 114 -22.39 27.58 -13.14
N ALA A 115 -22.84 26.41 -12.72
CA ALA A 115 -21.99 25.22 -12.63
C ALA A 115 -21.56 24.73 -14.03
N LEU A 116 -20.26 24.44 -14.20
CA LEU A 116 -19.68 23.87 -15.42
C LEU A 116 -18.75 22.71 -15.07
N THR A 117 -18.92 21.57 -15.72
CA THR A 117 -18.03 20.40 -15.52
C THR A 117 -17.19 20.15 -16.77
N ILE A 118 -15.88 19.98 -16.58
CA ILE A 118 -14.93 19.64 -17.64
C ILE A 118 -14.63 18.15 -17.59
N THR A 119 -14.75 17.47 -18.74
CA THR A 119 -14.36 16.05 -18.91
C THR A 119 -13.71 15.84 -20.28
N GLY A 120 -13.24 14.63 -20.62
CA GLY A 120 -12.71 14.31 -21.95
C GLY A 120 -11.28 14.78 -22.25
N ILE A 121 -10.54 15.31 -21.27
CA ILE A 121 -9.09 15.56 -21.39
C ILE A 121 -8.38 14.20 -21.42
N THR A 122 -7.50 14.00 -22.40
CA THR A 122 -6.78 12.72 -22.56
C THR A 122 -5.27 12.90 -22.43
N ALA A 123 -4.58 11.83 -22.07
CA ALA A 123 -3.13 11.77 -22.03
C ALA A 123 -2.63 10.75 -23.06
N SER A 124 -1.56 11.10 -23.78
CA SER A 124 -0.97 10.21 -24.78
C SER A 124 -0.04 9.19 -24.15
N ASN A 125 -0.05 7.96 -24.69
CA ASN A 125 0.97 6.95 -24.39
C ASN A 125 2.36 7.44 -24.83
N LYS A 126 3.41 6.96 -24.17
CA LYS A 126 4.81 7.27 -24.52
C LYS A 126 5.72 6.06 -24.37
N GLU A 127 6.84 6.06 -25.08
CA GLU A 127 7.97 5.20 -24.73
C GLU A 127 8.68 5.78 -23.51
N TYR A 128 9.29 4.92 -22.69
CA TYR A 128 10.13 5.33 -21.58
C TYR A 128 11.25 6.27 -22.04
N ASP A 129 11.29 7.46 -21.43
CA ASP A 129 12.23 8.54 -21.74
C ASP A 129 12.88 9.13 -20.47
N GLY A 130 12.73 8.45 -19.33
CA GLY A 130 13.28 8.87 -18.04
C GLY A 130 12.49 10.00 -17.34
N ASN A 131 11.44 10.54 -17.96
CA ASN A 131 10.72 11.71 -17.46
C ASN A 131 9.24 11.42 -17.14
N ARG A 132 8.72 12.12 -16.13
CA ARG A 132 7.32 12.03 -15.69
C ARG A 132 6.33 12.86 -16.51
N THR A 133 6.79 13.65 -17.47
CA THR A 133 5.90 14.53 -18.25
C THR A 133 5.01 13.73 -19.19
N ALA A 134 3.71 14.04 -19.18
CA ALA A 134 2.71 13.49 -20.11
C ALA A 134 2.32 14.54 -21.16
N ALA A 135 2.10 14.11 -22.40
CA ALA A 135 1.50 14.95 -23.42
C ALA A 135 -0.02 14.90 -23.27
N ILE A 136 -0.64 16.06 -23.09
CA ILE A 136 -2.08 16.21 -22.85
C ILE A 136 -2.77 16.76 -24.10
N ASP A 137 -3.93 16.19 -24.41
CA ASP A 137 -4.83 16.69 -25.45
C ASP A 137 -6.14 17.19 -24.81
N THR A 138 -6.42 18.49 -25.02
CA THR A 138 -7.62 19.18 -24.57
C THR A 138 -8.62 19.44 -25.70
N ASN A 139 -8.34 19.03 -26.94
CA ASN A 139 -9.23 19.29 -28.08
C ASN A 139 -10.59 18.59 -27.92
N ALA A 140 -10.60 17.43 -27.27
CA ALA A 140 -11.81 16.66 -26.97
C ALA A 140 -12.44 17.03 -25.62
N ALA A 141 -12.00 18.12 -24.97
CA ALA A 141 -12.56 18.53 -23.68
C ALA A 141 -14.05 18.89 -23.81
N ILE A 142 -14.89 18.17 -23.08
CA ILE A 142 -16.33 18.34 -23.01
C ILE A 142 -16.65 19.35 -21.90
N LYS A 143 -17.43 20.38 -22.24
CA LYS A 143 -17.79 21.52 -21.37
C LYS A 143 -19.28 21.47 -21.02
N THR A 144 -19.67 20.54 -20.15
CA THR A 144 -21.08 20.35 -19.78
C THR A 144 -21.55 21.52 -18.92
N GLY A 145 -22.60 22.21 -19.36
CA GLY A 145 -23.15 23.41 -18.69
C GLY A 145 -22.77 24.74 -19.36
N LEU A 146 -21.95 24.72 -20.43
CA LEU A 146 -21.59 25.93 -21.15
C LEU A 146 -22.82 26.52 -21.87
N VAL A 147 -23.05 27.81 -21.70
CA VAL A 147 -24.14 28.51 -22.36
C VAL A 147 -23.77 28.70 -23.83
N VAL A 148 -24.73 28.51 -24.73
CA VAL A 148 -24.49 28.61 -26.18
C VAL A 148 -24.02 30.03 -26.53
N GLY A 149 -22.89 30.11 -27.22
CA GLY A 149 -22.28 31.37 -27.66
C GLY A 149 -21.18 31.90 -26.74
N ASP A 150 -21.03 31.34 -25.53
CA ASP A 150 -19.98 31.76 -24.60
C ASP A 150 -18.60 31.18 -24.96
N VAL A 151 -17.56 31.96 -24.64
CA VAL A 151 -16.17 31.63 -24.94
C VAL A 151 -15.45 31.19 -23.67
N LEU A 152 -15.13 29.90 -23.61
CA LEU A 152 -14.28 29.30 -22.59
C LEU A 152 -13.15 28.50 -23.26
N THR A 153 -11.90 28.78 -22.90
CA THR A 153 -10.72 28.01 -23.31
C THR A 153 -10.27 27.07 -22.19
N VAL A 154 -9.80 25.88 -22.57
CA VAL A 154 -9.28 24.87 -21.66
C VAL A 154 -7.81 24.64 -22.01
N SER A 155 -6.95 24.64 -21.01
CA SER A 155 -5.55 24.25 -21.15
C SER A 155 -5.17 23.39 -19.95
N ALA A 156 -4.40 22.33 -20.17
CA ALA A 156 -4.00 21.43 -19.11
C ALA A 156 -2.57 20.93 -19.31
N THR A 157 -1.86 20.73 -18.20
CA THR A 157 -0.60 20.00 -18.17
C THR A 157 -0.79 18.68 -17.43
N GLY A 158 0.07 17.70 -17.69
CA GLY A 158 -0.06 16.35 -17.13
C GLY A 158 1.26 15.78 -16.66
N THR A 159 1.24 15.08 -15.53
CA THR A 159 2.39 14.33 -15.02
C THR A 159 2.00 12.92 -14.62
N PHE A 160 2.81 11.93 -15.03
CA PHE A 160 2.73 10.57 -14.52
C PHE A 160 3.20 10.55 -13.05
N ASN A 161 2.64 9.63 -12.27
CA ASN A 161 3.06 9.42 -10.87
C ASN A 161 4.53 9.03 -10.74
N ASP A 162 5.07 8.31 -11.73
CA ASP A 162 6.48 7.93 -11.81
C ASP A 162 6.92 7.77 -13.27
N LYS A 163 8.24 7.72 -13.51
CA LYS A 163 8.82 7.61 -14.86
C LYS A 163 8.74 6.19 -15.43
N ASN A 164 8.45 5.17 -14.63
CA ASN A 164 8.64 3.76 -14.98
C ASN A 164 7.53 3.23 -15.90
N VAL A 165 7.88 2.20 -16.67
CA VAL A 165 6.96 1.48 -17.57
C VAL A 165 5.74 0.95 -16.84
N GLY A 166 4.58 1.04 -17.49
CA GLY A 166 3.31 0.53 -16.96
C GLY A 166 2.14 0.87 -17.87
N THR A 167 1.08 0.08 -17.79
CA THR A 167 -0.20 0.31 -18.49
C THR A 167 -1.17 1.08 -17.61
N ALA A 168 -2.10 1.81 -18.23
CA ALA A 168 -3.15 2.57 -17.53
C ALA A 168 -2.64 3.43 -16.37
N LYS A 169 -1.42 3.97 -16.49
CA LYS A 169 -0.83 4.82 -15.46
C LYS A 169 -1.65 6.10 -15.34
N ILE A 170 -1.91 6.50 -14.10
CA ILE A 170 -2.59 7.75 -13.80
C ILE A 170 -1.68 8.92 -14.19
N VAL A 171 -2.29 9.87 -14.89
CA VAL A 171 -1.71 11.17 -15.22
C VAL A 171 -2.52 12.21 -14.47
N THR A 172 -1.90 12.87 -13.49
CA THR A 172 -2.51 13.99 -12.76
C THR A 172 -2.56 15.20 -13.67
N LEU A 173 -3.76 15.77 -13.82
CA LEU A 173 -4.00 16.94 -14.66
C LEU A 173 -3.96 18.21 -13.82
N SER A 174 -3.29 19.24 -14.32
CA SER A 174 -3.38 20.61 -13.80
C SER A 174 -3.99 21.48 -14.88
N SER A 175 -5.28 21.76 -14.73
CA SER A 175 -6.08 22.52 -15.69
C SER A 175 -6.07 24.02 -15.38
N SER A 176 -6.20 24.82 -16.42
CA SER A 176 -6.40 26.26 -16.37
C SER A 176 -7.45 26.65 -17.41
N TYR A 177 -8.26 27.64 -17.06
CA TYR A 177 -9.39 28.07 -17.89
C TYR A 177 -9.27 29.56 -18.18
N GLY A 178 -9.57 29.92 -19.41
CA GLY A 178 -9.62 31.31 -19.86
C GLY A 178 -10.81 31.53 -20.78
N GLY A 179 -10.77 32.61 -21.56
CA GLY A 179 -11.88 33.06 -22.38
C GLY A 179 -12.72 34.12 -21.67
N ASP A 180 -13.41 34.93 -22.47
CA ASP A 180 -14.08 36.16 -22.03
C ASP A 180 -15.19 35.89 -21.00
N ASP A 181 -15.81 34.71 -21.07
CA ASP A 181 -16.94 34.34 -20.23
C ASP A 181 -16.56 33.44 -19.03
N ARG A 182 -15.27 33.13 -18.83
CA ARG A 182 -14.81 32.20 -17.78
C ARG A 182 -15.34 32.57 -16.39
N ASN A 183 -15.34 33.88 -16.07
CA ASN A 183 -15.68 34.36 -14.73
C ASN A 183 -17.18 34.21 -14.41
N ASN A 184 -17.98 33.80 -15.38
CA ASN A 184 -19.41 33.55 -15.21
C ASN A 184 -19.72 32.13 -14.73
N TYR A 185 -18.70 31.29 -14.52
CA TYR A 185 -18.85 29.87 -14.19
C TYR A 185 -18.08 29.46 -12.93
N THR A 186 -18.67 28.52 -12.19
CA THR A 186 -17.96 27.71 -11.19
C THR A 186 -17.58 26.39 -11.86
N ILE A 187 -16.27 26.14 -12.03
CA ILE A 187 -15.75 25.02 -12.83
C ILE A 187 -15.37 23.85 -11.93
N THR A 188 -15.85 22.65 -12.28
CA THR A 188 -15.41 21.37 -11.72
C THR A 188 -14.43 20.69 -12.69
N ASP A 189 -13.23 20.39 -12.18
CA ASP A 189 -12.12 19.85 -12.97
C ASP A 189 -12.23 18.35 -13.25
N GLN A 190 -11.70 17.92 -14.40
CA GLN A 190 -11.21 16.56 -14.56
C GLN A 190 -9.82 16.47 -13.93
N THR A 191 -9.69 15.71 -12.84
CA THR A 191 -8.45 15.64 -12.03
C THR A 191 -7.39 14.71 -12.59
N SER A 192 -7.77 13.73 -13.43
CA SER A 192 -6.83 12.75 -13.98
C SER A 192 -7.22 12.24 -15.37
N ALA A 193 -6.21 11.75 -16.09
CA ALA A 193 -6.35 10.88 -17.26
C ALA A 193 -5.52 9.61 -17.06
N THR A 194 -5.56 8.69 -18.02
CA THR A 194 -4.68 7.51 -18.02
C THR A 194 -3.88 7.43 -19.31
N ALA A 195 -2.65 6.91 -19.23
CA ALA A 195 -1.79 6.63 -20.36
C ALA A 195 -0.81 5.49 -20.04
N THR A 196 -0.22 4.89 -21.05
CA THR A 196 0.76 3.81 -20.94
C THR A 196 2.17 4.34 -21.20
N ILE A 197 3.13 3.93 -20.38
CA ILE A 197 4.57 4.06 -20.65
C ILE A 197 5.08 2.69 -21.11
N THR A 198 5.49 2.57 -22.38
CA THR A 198 6.05 1.33 -22.94
C THR A 198 7.56 1.26 -22.73
N LYS A 199 8.11 0.04 -22.69
CA LYS A 199 9.56 -0.18 -22.52
C LYS A 199 10.36 0.46 -23.64
N LYS A 200 11.50 1.05 -23.29
CA LYS A 200 12.51 1.49 -24.26
C LYS A 200 13.41 0.33 -24.65
N THR A 201 13.82 0.24 -25.91
CA THR A 201 14.78 -0.79 -26.32
C THR A 201 16.19 -0.47 -25.77
N LEU A 202 16.83 -1.45 -25.13
CA LEU A 202 18.23 -1.38 -24.68
C LEU A 202 19.02 -2.53 -25.30
N THR A 203 19.97 -2.23 -26.17
CA THR A 203 20.83 -3.23 -26.80
C THR A 203 22.15 -3.32 -26.05
N ILE A 204 22.49 -4.52 -25.60
CA ILE A 204 23.74 -4.83 -24.92
C ILE A 204 24.69 -5.45 -25.93
N SER A 205 25.90 -4.90 -26.05
CA SER A 205 26.95 -5.39 -26.94
C SER A 205 28.35 -5.15 -26.36
N GLY A 206 29.41 -5.61 -27.05
CA GLY A 206 30.80 -5.42 -26.63
C GLY A 206 31.30 -6.42 -25.59
N ILE A 207 30.57 -7.51 -25.35
CA ILE A 207 31.01 -8.61 -24.50
C ILE A 207 31.97 -9.50 -25.31
N THR A 208 33.15 -9.77 -24.78
CA THR A 208 34.19 -10.55 -25.48
C THR A 208 34.57 -11.80 -24.69
N GLY A 209 34.74 -12.92 -25.39
CA GLY A 209 35.30 -14.13 -24.82
C GLY A 209 36.83 -14.07 -24.87
N GLN A 210 37.49 -14.59 -23.84
CA GLN A 210 38.94 -14.72 -23.80
C GLN A 210 39.35 -16.09 -24.33
N SER A 211 40.35 -16.13 -25.20
CA SER A 211 40.94 -17.38 -25.67
C SER A 211 41.60 -18.16 -24.53
N LYS A 212 41.59 -19.49 -24.62
CA LYS A 212 42.22 -20.37 -23.64
C LYS A 212 42.95 -21.55 -24.28
N VAL A 213 43.79 -22.22 -23.51
CA VAL A 213 44.37 -23.52 -23.89
C VAL A 213 43.38 -24.63 -23.51
N TYR A 214 43.32 -25.68 -24.32
CA TYR A 214 42.50 -26.86 -24.04
C TYR A 214 42.72 -27.38 -22.62
N ASP A 215 41.63 -27.50 -21.88
CA ASP A 215 41.60 -27.90 -20.47
C ASP A 215 40.52 -28.95 -20.19
N ALA A 216 39.96 -29.56 -21.25
CA ALA A 216 38.82 -30.47 -21.23
C ALA A 216 37.53 -29.88 -20.65
N THR A 217 37.38 -28.55 -20.63
CA THR A 217 36.14 -27.88 -20.21
C THR A 217 35.63 -26.91 -21.28
N SER A 218 34.31 -26.67 -21.30
CA SER A 218 33.68 -25.69 -22.19
C SER A 218 33.55 -24.29 -21.58
N LEU A 219 34.07 -24.02 -20.38
CA LEU A 219 33.96 -22.69 -19.77
C LEU A 219 34.80 -21.65 -20.50
N ALA A 220 34.19 -20.50 -20.82
CA ALA A 220 34.88 -19.34 -21.35
C ALA A 220 35.05 -18.27 -20.26
N SER A 221 36.23 -17.68 -20.18
CA SER A 221 36.41 -16.43 -19.43
C SER A 221 35.84 -15.28 -20.25
N ILE A 222 34.98 -14.46 -19.63
CA ILE A 222 34.32 -13.34 -20.30
C ILE A 222 34.92 -12.02 -19.82
N ASP A 223 35.21 -11.15 -20.78
CA ASP A 223 35.56 -9.75 -20.54
C ASP A 223 34.32 -8.87 -20.74
N VAL A 224 34.03 -8.08 -19.71
CA VAL A 224 32.89 -7.16 -19.60
C VAL A 224 33.31 -5.69 -19.52
N THR A 225 34.61 -5.38 -19.64
CA THR A 225 35.09 -3.99 -19.48
C THR A 225 34.58 -3.05 -20.57
N ASN A 226 34.27 -3.57 -21.75
CA ASN A 226 33.88 -2.79 -22.93
C ASN A 226 32.38 -2.91 -23.29
N ILE A 227 31.54 -3.29 -22.33
CA ILE A 227 30.09 -3.38 -22.56
C ILE A 227 29.54 -2.02 -23.01
N THR A 228 28.85 -2.03 -24.14
CA THR A 228 28.07 -0.92 -24.67
C THR A 228 26.59 -1.12 -24.35
N LYS A 229 25.94 -0.10 -23.79
CA LYS A 229 24.52 -0.09 -23.39
C LYS A 229 23.74 0.88 -24.27
N ASN A 230 23.52 0.53 -25.53
CA ASN A 230 22.89 1.43 -26.49
C ASN A 230 21.39 1.57 -26.24
N GLY A 231 20.92 2.81 -26.05
CA GLY A 231 19.55 3.12 -25.67
C GLY A 231 19.36 3.39 -24.17
N LEU A 232 20.40 3.22 -23.35
CA LEU A 232 20.35 3.57 -21.92
C LEU A 232 20.23 5.09 -21.76
N ILE A 233 19.26 5.52 -20.97
CA ILE A 233 19.04 6.93 -20.65
C ILE A 233 20.09 7.38 -19.62
N PRO A 234 20.72 8.55 -19.78
CA PRO A 234 21.69 9.06 -18.81
C PRO A 234 21.13 9.11 -17.39
N GLY A 235 21.86 8.53 -16.43
CA GLY A 235 21.46 8.45 -15.02
C GLY A 235 20.70 7.18 -14.64
N ASP A 236 20.23 6.39 -15.60
CA ASP A 236 19.61 5.09 -15.31
C ASP A 236 20.65 4.02 -14.95
N ILE A 237 20.28 3.12 -14.04
CA ILE A 237 21.13 2.05 -13.55
C ILE A 237 20.65 0.72 -14.10
N VAL A 238 21.40 0.17 -15.05
CA VAL A 238 21.30 -1.21 -15.53
C VAL A 238 22.67 -1.86 -15.46
N ASN A 239 22.84 -2.80 -14.55
CA ASN A 239 24.06 -3.59 -14.37
C ASN A 239 23.98 -4.86 -15.20
N VAL A 240 25.12 -5.33 -15.70
CA VAL A 240 25.23 -6.51 -16.58
C VAL A 240 26.22 -7.47 -15.95
N SER A 241 25.82 -8.73 -15.76
CA SER A 241 26.71 -9.82 -15.37
C SER A 241 26.53 -10.98 -16.36
N VAL A 242 27.64 -11.58 -16.79
CA VAL A 242 27.66 -12.52 -17.92
C VAL A 242 28.54 -13.72 -17.60
N THR A 243 28.04 -14.90 -17.94
CA THR A 243 28.83 -16.13 -18.02
C THR A 243 28.88 -16.62 -19.47
N GLY A 244 29.93 -17.33 -19.85
CA GLY A 244 30.09 -17.84 -21.21
C GLY A 244 30.48 -19.31 -21.25
N LEU A 245 29.92 -20.05 -22.19
CA LEU A 245 30.29 -21.42 -22.50
C LEU A 245 30.63 -21.53 -23.99
N PHE A 246 31.75 -22.16 -24.31
CA PHE A 246 31.99 -22.72 -25.62
C PHE A 246 30.94 -23.79 -25.92
N ASP A 247 30.60 -23.95 -27.20
CA ASP A 247 29.68 -24.99 -27.70
C ASP A 247 30.12 -26.42 -27.35
N ASN A 248 31.43 -26.65 -27.33
CA ASN A 248 32.07 -27.85 -26.83
C ASN A 248 33.50 -27.53 -26.34
N GLU A 249 34.18 -28.48 -25.73
CA GLU A 249 35.50 -28.31 -25.12
C GLU A 249 36.67 -28.36 -26.12
N ASN A 250 36.45 -28.81 -27.36
CA ASN A 250 37.55 -29.09 -28.29
C ASN A 250 38.30 -27.84 -28.78
N ALA A 251 39.57 -27.99 -29.16
CA ALA A 251 40.36 -26.88 -29.68
C ALA A 251 39.93 -26.47 -31.10
N GLU A 252 39.63 -25.18 -31.28
CA GLU A 252 39.15 -24.59 -32.53
C GLU A 252 39.30 -23.05 -32.51
N LEU A 253 39.56 -22.46 -33.67
CA LEU A 253 39.63 -21.01 -33.87
C LEU A 253 38.23 -20.41 -34.07
N ASN A 254 38.01 -19.19 -33.57
CA ASN A 254 36.73 -18.44 -33.71
C ASN A 254 35.50 -19.20 -33.18
N LYS A 255 35.73 -19.99 -32.14
CA LYS A 255 34.73 -20.85 -31.54
C LYS A 255 33.63 -20.01 -30.88
N ILE A 256 32.38 -20.44 -31.04
CA ILE A 256 31.23 -19.71 -30.51
C ILE A 256 31.19 -19.89 -28.99
N VAL A 257 31.21 -18.76 -28.29
CA VAL A 257 30.92 -18.69 -26.86
C VAL A 257 29.49 -18.21 -26.71
N THR A 258 28.60 -19.09 -26.25
CA THR A 258 27.23 -18.75 -25.88
C THR A 258 27.25 -17.96 -24.57
N LEU A 259 26.66 -16.76 -24.60
CA LEU A 259 26.62 -15.84 -23.47
C LEU A 259 25.28 -15.95 -22.74
N GLN A 260 25.35 -16.13 -21.43
CA GLN A 260 24.21 -16.03 -20.54
C GLN A 260 24.36 -14.75 -19.73
N SER A 261 23.57 -13.74 -20.10
CA SER A 261 23.57 -12.42 -19.46
C SER A 261 22.44 -12.30 -18.44
N THR A 262 22.73 -11.60 -17.35
CA THR A 262 21.79 -11.25 -16.29
C THR A 262 21.85 -9.74 -16.06
N TYR A 263 20.69 -9.14 -15.79
CA TYR A 263 20.55 -7.70 -15.67
C TYR A 263 19.92 -7.34 -14.33
N THR A 264 20.55 -6.41 -13.63
CA THR A 264 20.06 -5.87 -12.36
C THR A 264 20.13 -4.35 -12.40
N GLY A 265 19.72 -3.68 -11.32
CA GLY A 265 19.70 -2.22 -11.23
C GLY A 265 18.28 -1.66 -11.24
N SER A 266 18.14 -0.44 -10.72
CA SER A 266 16.84 0.21 -10.48
C SER A 266 16.02 0.39 -11.74
N ASP A 267 16.64 0.55 -12.91
CA ASP A 267 15.91 0.95 -14.11
C ASP A 267 15.74 -0.20 -15.12
N VAL A 268 16.21 -1.42 -14.80
CA VAL A 268 16.22 -2.57 -15.71
C VAL A 268 14.85 -2.92 -16.27
N THR A 269 13.78 -2.76 -15.48
CA THR A 269 12.41 -3.07 -15.91
C THR A 269 11.81 -2.08 -16.90
N ASN A 270 12.42 -0.89 -17.03
CA ASN A 270 11.99 0.12 -18.00
C ASN A 270 12.46 -0.19 -19.42
N TYR A 271 13.31 -1.21 -19.57
CA TYR A 271 13.91 -1.57 -20.84
C TYR A 271 13.45 -2.93 -21.36
N SER A 272 13.30 -3.02 -22.68
CA SER A 272 13.27 -4.27 -23.43
C SER A 272 14.70 -4.57 -23.86
N ILE A 273 15.35 -5.50 -23.15
CA ILE A 273 16.78 -5.75 -23.33
C ILE A 273 17.00 -6.73 -24.48
N ILE A 274 17.81 -6.31 -25.45
CA ILE A 274 18.32 -7.16 -26.52
C ILE A 274 19.73 -7.60 -26.12
N ASN A 275 19.88 -8.90 -25.89
CA ASN A 275 21.13 -9.50 -25.43
C ASN A 275 22.11 -9.70 -26.58
N GLN A 276 23.39 -9.50 -26.31
CA GLN A 276 24.42 -10.19 -27.08
C GLN A 276 24.42 -11.66 -26.65
N VAL A 277 23.94 -12.53 -27.53
CA VAL A 277 23.74 -13.97 -27.24
C VAL A 277 25.01 -14.79 -27.40
N SER A 278 26.01 -14.28 -28.13
CA SER A 278 27.26 -14.96 -28.34
C SER A 278 28.42 -14.00 -28.58
N THR A 279 29.63 -14.54 -28.42
CA THR A 279 30.87 -13.93 -28.84
C THR A 279 31.77 -15.03 -29.41
N GLN A 280 32.97 -14.69 -29.87
CA GLN A 280 33.94 -15.64 -30.39
C GLN A 280 35.23 -15.58 -29.58
N ALA A 281 35.81 -16.74 -29.33
CA ALA A 281 37.13 -16.89 -28.72
C ALA A 281 37.80 -18.15 -29.26
N GLU A 282 39.10 -18.31 -29.03
CA GLU A 282 39.84 -19.49 -29.48
C GLU A 282 40.09 -20.46 -28.32
N ILE A 283 39.94 -21.75 -28.58
CA ILE A 283 40.56 -22.79 -27.75
C ILE A 283 41.78 -23.29 -28.51
N THR A 284 42.99 -22.97 -28.03
CA THR A 284 44.24 -23.47 -28.61
C THR A 284 44.54 -24.87 -28.09
N ARG A 285 45.18 -25.71 -28.90
CA ARG A 285 45.59 -27.08 -28.53
C ARG A 285 46.50 -27.08 -27.29
N ALA A 286 46.28 -28.03 -26.39
CA ALA A 286 47.16 -28.25 -25.22
C ALA A 286 48.43 -29.00 -25.61
N PRO A 287 49.58 -28.75 -24.96
CA PRO A 287 50.77 -29.56 -25.18
C PRO A 287 50.57 -30.98 -24.63
N LEU A 288 50.87 -32.00 -25.43
CA LEU A 288 50.89 -33.41 -25.03
C LEU A 288 52.22 -34.04 -25.41
N THR A 289 52.86 -34.72 -24.46
CA THR A 289 54.06 -35.50 -24.75
C THR A 289 53.73 -36.97 -24.80
N ILE A 290 54.13 -37.64 -25.89
CA ILE A 290 54.10 -39.09 -26.03
C ILE A 290 55.53 -39.59 -26.02
N LYS A 291 55.88 -40.37 -25.00
CA LYS A 291 57.25 -40.89 -24.84
C LYS A 291 57.26 -42.41 -24.90
N ALA A 292 58.18 -43.00 -25.66
CA ALA A 292 58.39 -44.45 -25.63
C ALA A 292 58.89 -44.87 -24.25
N VAL A 293 58.30 -45.92 -23.69
CA VAL A 293 58.77 -46.53 -22.45
C VAL A 293 60.15 -47.14 -22.70
N ASN A 294 61.09 -46.90 -21.79
CA ASN A 294 62.41 -47.51 -21.88
C ASN A 294 62.28 -49.03 -21.95
N SER A 295 62.99 -49.67 -22.88
CA SER A 295 62.94 -51.12 -23.07
C SER A 295 64.35 -51.70 -23.15
N ALA A 296 64.44 -53.01 -23.02
CA ALA A 296 65.72 -53.70 -23.04
C ALA A 296 65.54 -55.16 -23.46
N LYS A 297 66.59 -55.70 -24.07
CA LYS A 297 66.75 -57.14 -24.36
C LYS A 297 68.15 -57.57 -23.98
N PHE A 298 68.40 -58.87 -23.79
CA PHE A 298 69.78 -59.33 -23.74
C PHE A 298 70.36 -59.41 -25.15
N ILE A 299 71.68 -59.39 -25.24
CA ILE A 299 72.40 -59.65 -26.48
C ILE A 299 71.95 -60.98 -27.13
N LEU A 300 71.82 -60.99 -28.47
CA LEU A 300 71.34 -62.10 -29.30
C LEU A 300 69.87 -62.53 -29.13
N ASP A 301 69.15 -62.02 -28.14
CA ASP A 301 67.70 -62.25 -28.03
C ASP A 301 66.96 -61.51 -29.16
N PRO A 302 65.80 -62.01 -29.62
CA PRO A 302 64.95 -61.25 -30.54
C PRO A 302 64.48 -59.94 -29.89
N ASP A 303 64.29 -58.91 -30.71
CA ASP A 303 63.67 -57.67 -30.24
C ASP A 303 62.23 -57.92 -29.77
N PRO A 304 61.73 -57.15 -28.79
CA PRO A 304 60.32 -57.17 -28.42
C PRO A 304 59.38 -57.00 -29.62
N ILE A 305 58.29 -57.76 -29.64
CA ILE A 305 57.28 -57.73 -30.71
C ILE A 305 56.44 -56.44 -30.71
N SER A 306 56.45 -55.70 -29.60
CA SER A 306 55.81 -54.39 -29.44
C SER A 306 56.56 -53.55 -28.41
N TYR A 307 56.36 -52.24 -28.49
CA TYR A 307 56.82 -51.27 -27.51
C TYR A 307 55.61 -50.47 -27.01
N GLU A 308 55.71 -49.92 -25.79
CA GLU A 308 54.65 -49.13 -25.18
C GLU A 308 55.06 -47.65 -25.08
N VAL A 309 54.08 -46.78 -24.88
CA VAL A 309 54.27 -45.35 -24.67
C VAL A 309 53.59 -44.90 -23.38
N ILE A 310 54.10 -43.82 -22.82
CA ILE A 310 53.48 -43.07 -21.75
C ILE A 310 53.05 -41.69 -22.26
N TYR A 311 51.91 -41.22 -21.75
CA TYR A 311 51.32 -39.93 -22.09
C TYR A 311 51.53 -38.95 -20.93
N VAL A 312 52.02 -37.74 -21.24
CA VAL A 312 52.22 -36.68 -20.25
C VAL A 312 51.55 -35.41 -20.75
N GLY A 313 50.51 -34.96 -20.04
CA GLY A 313 49.78 -33.74 -20.37
C GLY A 313 48.32 -33.93 -20.77
N LEU A 314 47.78 -35.16 -20.72
CA LEU A 314 46.34 -35.41 -20.86
C LEU A 314 45.53 -34.55 -19.87
N LYS A 315 44.35 -34.11 -20.30
CA LYS A 315 43.42 -33.22 -19.59
C LYS A 315 42.12 -33.96 -19.33
N GLY A 316 41.41 -33.58 -18.26
CA GLY A 316 40.11 -34.16 -17.93
C GLY A 316 40.18 -35.68 -17.80
N ASP A 317 39.20 -36.36 -18.40
CA ASP A 317 39.10 -37.82 -18.49
C ASP A 317 39.65 -38.39 -19.82
N ASP A 318 40.38 -37.58 -20.60
CA ASP A 318 41.02 -38.04 -21.83
C ASP A 318 41.97 -39.21 -21.55
N THR A 319 41.93 -40.19 -22.43
CA THR A 319 42.76 -41.39 -22.39
C THR A 319 43.55 -41.55 -23.68
N SER A 320 44.34 -42.62 -23.78
CA SER A 320 45.06 -42.94 -25.01
C SER A 320 44.15 -43.16 -26.23
N SER A 321 42.85 -43.47 -26.05
CA SER A 321 41.92 -43.60 -27.17
C SER A 321 41.60 -42.27 -27.87
N ASP A 322 41.80 -41.15 -27.18
CA ASP A 322 41.41 -39.81 -27.66
C ASP A 322 42.54 -39.13 -28.46
N ILE A 323 43.72 -39.76 -28.53
CA ILE A 323 44.95 -39.16 -29.08
C ILE A 323 45.34 -39.66 -30.47
N ALA A 324 45.23 -40.96 -30.78
CA ALA A 324 45.50 -41.46 -32.14
C ALA A 324 45.03 -42.91 -32.30
N SER A 325 44.57 -43.26 -33.50
CA SER A 325 44.23 -44.65 -33.86
C SER A 325 45.43 -45.48 -34.35
N GLU A 326 46.54 -44.84 -34.78
CA GLU A 326 47.76 -45.50 -35.27
C GLU A 326 49.04 -44.83 -34.76
N LEU A 327 49.60 -45.35 -33.65
CA LEU A 327 50.92 -44.99 -33.14
C LEU A 327 51.95 -46.05 -33.53
N GLY A 328 53.03 -45.63 -34.19
CA GLY A 328 54.19 -46.47 -34.51
C GLY A 328 55.36 -46.16 -33.58
N ILE A 329 56.18 -47.16 -33.27
CA ILE A 329 57.44 -46.98 -32.55
C ILE A 329 58.54 -47.62 -33.38
N THR A 330 59.52 -46.82 -33.80
CA THR A 330 60.67 -47.30 -34.57
C THR A 330 61.90 -47.35 -33.68
N THR A 331 62.74 -48.35 -33.91
CA THR A 331 64.07 -48.41 -33.31
C THR A 331 65.08 -48.01 -34.39
N THR A 332 65.92 -47.02 -34.10
CA THR A 332 67.00 -46.64 -35.02
C THR A 332 68.29 -47.30 -34.53
N ARG A 333 68.75 -48.35 -35.22
CA ARG A 333 70.07 -48.97 -35.00
C ARG A 333 70.80 -49.23 -36.31
N GLU A 334 72.12 -49.09 -36.30
CA GLU A 334 72.98 -49.61 -37.36
C GLU A 334 72.93 -51.16 -37.35
N LEU A 335 73.20 -51.81 -38.49
CA LEU A 335 73.27 -53.28 -38.62
C LEU A 335 74.29 -53.85 -37.61
N GLY A 336 73.82 -54.46 -36.50
CA GLY A 336 74.65 -55.13 -35.49
C GLY A 336 73.97 -55.31 -34.11
N GLU A 337 74.48 -56.27 -33.32
CA GLU A 337 73.96 -56.73 -32.01
C GLU A 337 74.86 -56.30 -30.82
N SER A 338 75.51 -55.13 -30.89
CA SER A 338 76.42 -54.69 -29.81
C SER A 338 75.67 -54.29 -28.53
N ALA A 339 76.19 -54.70 -27.38
CA ALA A 339 75.67 -54.28 -26.09
C ALA A 339 75.93 -52.78 -25.84
N LYS A 340 74.91 -51.94 -26.02
CA LYS A 340 74.90 -50.49 -25.81
C LYS A 340 73.46 -49.95 -25.77
N GLY A 341 73.31 -48.65 -25.53
CA GLY A 341 72.04 -47.94 -25.63
C GLY A 341 71.68 -47.55 -27.07
N TYR A 342 70.40 -47.66 -27.40
CA TYR A 342 69.73 -47.28 -28.64
C TYR A 342 68.49 -46.43 -28.32
N VAL A 343 67.82 -45.92 -29.36
CA VAL A 343 66.66 -45.03 -29.21
C VAL A 343 65.39 -45.66 -29.79
N LEU A 344 64.32 -45.62 -29.00
CA LEU A 344 62.95 -45.85 -29.43
C LEU A 344 62.31 -44.50 -29.76
N THR A 345 61.84 -44.32 -30.99
CA THR A 345 61.19 -43.07 -31.40
C THR A 345 59.73 -43.35 -31.71
N PRO A 346 58.80 -42.85 -30.88
CA PRO A 346 57.39 -42.83 -31.24
C PRO A 346 57.16 -41.94 -32.46
N ASN A 347 56.23 -42.33 -33.31
CA ASN A 347 55.74 -41.56 -34.43
C ASN A 347 54.25 -41.86 -34.64
N GLY A 348 53.53 -40.91 -35.22
CA GLY A 348 52.10 -41.04 -35.49
C GLY A 348 51.62 -39.86 -36.31
N SER A 349 50.47 -40.03 -36.97
CA SER A 349 49.81 -38.91 -37.62
C SER A 349 49.13 -38.04 -36.56
N ASP A 350 49.39 -36.72 -36.57
CA ASP A 350 48.75 -35.79 -35.65
C ASP A 350 47.29 -35.56 -36.09
N GLN A 351 46.39 -36.42 -35.63
CA GLN A 351 44.95 -36.36 -35.94
C GLN A 351 44.11 -35.88 -34.76
N THR A 352 44.70 -35.50 -33.63
CA THR A 352 43.91 -34.97 -32.51
C THR A 352 43.33 -33.63 -32.88
N THR A 353 42.16 -33.30 -32.34
CA THR A 353 41.65 -31.94 -32.37
C THR A 353 42.29 -31.10 -31.26
N ASN A 354 42.58 -31.70 -30.10
CA ASN A 354 42.80 -30.97 -28.84
C ASN A 354 44.27 -30.81 -28.41
N TYR A 355 45.21 -31.54 -29.01
CA TYR A 355 46.57 -31.63 -28.49
C TYR A 355 47.65 -31.32 -29.52
N ASN A 356 48.63 -30.50 -29.16
CA ASN A 356 49.87 -30.36 -29.91
C ASN A 356 50.86 -31.43 -29.43
N ILE A 357 51.05 -32.48 -30.23
CA ILE A 357 51.80 -33.67 -29.81
C ILE A 357 53.31 -33.46 -30.00
N THR A 358 54.07 -33.70 -28.94
CA THR A 358 55.53 -33.81 -28.94
C THR A 358 55.93 -35.26 -28.68
N TYR A 359 56.64 -35.88 -29.63
CA TYR A 359 57.17 -37.23 -29.45
C TYR A 359 58.55 -37.17 -28.80
N LEU A 360 58.71 -37.87 -27.68
CA LEU A 360 60.00 -38.01 -27.00
C LEU A 360 60.54 -39.44 -27.11
N PRO A 361 61.86 -39.59 -27.34
CA PRO A 361 62.46 -40.90 -27.40
C PRO A 361 62.50 -41.60 -26.05
N GLY A 362 62.43 -42.92 -26.09
CA GLY A 362 62.78 -43.84 -25.01
C GLY A 362 64.13 -44.49 -25.25
N ASN A 363 64.78 -44.98 -24.20
CA ASN A 363 66.02 -45.74 -24.29
C ASN A 363 65.73 -47.21 -24.56
N PHE A 364 66.37 -47.79 -25.59
CA PHE A 364 66.40 -49.23 -25.82
C PHE A 364 67.79 -49.78 -25.52
N THR A 365 67.95 -50.58 -24.48
CA THR A 365 69.26 -51.09 -24.07
C THR A 365 69.44 -52.55 -24.48
N ILE A 366 70.46 -52.85 -25.28
CA ILE A 366 70.93 -54.23 -25.45
C ILE A 366 71.87 -54.53 -24.29
N VAL A 367 71.40 -55.37 -23.38
CA VAL A 367 72.05 -55.69 -22.12
C VAL A 367 73.13 -56.75 -22.34
N PRO A 368 74.40 -56.50 -21.98
CA PRO A 368 75.46 -57.51 -22.07
C PRO A 368 75.27 -58.61 -21.03
N ALA A 369 76.08 -59.66 -21.11
CA ALA A 369 76.19 -60.60 -19.99
C ALA A 369 76.73 -59.90 -18.73
N ASP A 370 76.52 -60.53 -17.58
CA ASP A 370 76.94 -60.03 -16.26
C ASP A 370 76.25 -58.70 -15.85
N THR A 371 75.13 -58.37 -16.48
CA THR A 371 74.25 -57.25 -16.13
C THR A 371 72.88 -57.76 -15.73
N LEU A 372 72.39 -57.33 -14.57
CA LEU A 372 71.04 -57.66 -14.12
C LEU A 372 70.02 -56.83 -14.89
N LEU A 373 69.08 -57.50 -15.54
CA LEU A 373 67.94 -56.85 -16.18
C LEU A 373 66.69 -57.07 -15.33
N VAL A 374 66.19 -55.97 -14.78
CA VAL A 374 64.96 -55.91 -14.00
C VAL A 374 63.85 -55.34 -14.88
N ARG A 375 62.80 -56.14 -15.12
CA ARG A 375 61.60 -55.69 -15.82
C ARG A 375 60.48 -55.53 -14.82
N VAL A 376 60.10 -54.29 -14.55
CA VAL A 376 58.90 -53.98 -13.79
C VAL A 376 57.72 -53.98 -14.77
N THR A 377 56.65 -54.71 -14.45
CA THR A 377 55.43 -54.71 -15.24
C THR A 377 54.86 -53.30 -15.28
N ASN A 378 54.56 -52.78 -16.47
CA ASN A 378 53.95 -51.47 -16.63
C ASN A 378 52.61 -51.43 -15.89
N GLN A 379 52.37 -50.36 -15.13
CA GLN A 379 51.16 -50.21 -14.34
C GLN A 379 50.42 -48.93 -14.64
N THR A 380 49.11 -49.01 -14.56
CA THR A 380 48.21 -47.87 -14.53
C THR A 380 47.50 -47.86 -13.19
N ILE A 381 47.60 -46.75 -12.46
CA ILE A 381 46.91 -46.51 -11.19
C ILE A 381 46.06 -45.25 -11.29
N ASN A 382 45.08 -45.07 -10.41
CA ASN A 382 44.45 -43.75 -10.27
C ASN A 382 45.22 -42.92 -9.24
N TYR A 383 45.05 -41.61 -9.31
CA TYR A 383 45.64 -40.68 -8.37
C TYR A 383 45.28 -41.05 -6.92
N SER A 384 46.31 -41.13 -6.06
CA SER A 384 46.30 -41.60 -4.65
C SER A 384 46.18 -43.10 -4.40
N ASP A 385 46.02 -43.93 -5.44
CA ASP A 385 46.08 -45.39 -5.27
C ASP A 385 47.52 -45.84 -4.95
N PRO A 386 47.71 -46.88 -4.10
CA PRO A 386 49.03 -47.42 -3.81
C PRO A 386 49.64 -48.08 -5.06
N VAL A 387 50.94 -47.84 -5.29
CA VAL A 387 51.69 -48.50 -6.36
C VAL A 387 52.20 -49.86 -5.87
N ASN A 388 51.83 -50.94 -6.54
CA ASN A 388 52.22 -52.30 -6.15
C ASN A 388 53.12 -52.92 -7.20
N TYR A 389 54.43 -52.71 -7.11
CA TYR A 389 55.37 -53.18 -8.14
C TYR A 389 55.43 -54.70 -8.26
N VAL A 390 55.33 -55.19 -9.51
CA VAL A 390 55.58 -56.58 -9.88
C VAL A 390 56.72 -56.58 -10.88
N LEU A 391 57.74 -57.43 -10.67
CA LEU A 391 58.92 -57.45 -11.52
C LEU A 391 59.44 -58.86 -11.79
N THR A 392 60.21 -58.98 -12.86
CA THR A 392 61.09 -60.12 -13.12
C THR A 392 62.54 -59.64 -13.13
N ALA A 393 63.45 -60.49 -12.66
CA ALA A 393 64.87 -60.19 -12.60
C ALA A 393 65.66 -61.34 -13.22
N GLN A 394 66.50 -61.02 -14.20
CA GLN A 394 67.25 -62.01 -14.98
C GLN A 394 68.63 -61.48 -15.32
N TYR A 395 69.58 -62.36 -15.58
CA TYR A 395 70.87 -62.00 -16.18
C TYR A 395 71.37 -63.15 -17.06
N LYS A 396 72.22 -62.85 -18.04
CA LYS A 396 72.92 -63.89 -18.84
C LYS A 396 74.33 -64.10 -18.31
N GLN A 397 74.73 -65.36 -18.19
CA GLN A 397 76.11 -65.78 -17.96
C GLN A 397 76.69 -66.40 -19.24
N PHE A 398 77.96 -66.13 -19.53
CA PHE A 398 78.72 -66.84 -20.56
C PHE A 398 79.63 -67.87 -19.91
N ASN A 399 79.34 -69.16 -20.12
CA ASN A 399 80.23 -70.25 -19.74
C ASN A 399 80.74 -70.95 -21.00
N GLU A 400 82.06 -70.95 -21.21
CA GLU A 400 82.87 -71.66 -22.22
C GLU A 400 82.10 -72.40 -23.37
N ASN A 401 81.27 -71.68 -24.13
CA ASN A 401 80.48 -72.10 -25.33
C ASN A 401 78.95 -72.25 -25.19
N ASN A 402 78.31 -71.91 -24.05
CA ASN A 402 76.85 -71.83 -23.94
C ASN A 402 76.36 -70.56 -23.22
N GLU A 403 75.35 -69.91 -23.79
CA GLU A 403 74.60 -68.83 -23.15
C GLU A 403 73.58 -69.41 -22.18
N ASN A 404 73.66 -69.05 -20.89
CA ASN A 404 72.65 -69.46 -19.92
C ASN A 404 71.91 -68.23 -19.37
N LEU A 405 70.60 -68.20 -19.58
CA LEU A 405 69.72 -67.18 -19.00
C LEU A 405 69.33 -67.62 -17.57
N VAL A 406 69.82 -66.88 -16.58
CA VAL A 406 69.51 -67.11 -15.18
C VAL A 406 68.31 -66.24 -14.79
N THR A 407 67.19 -66.89 -14.42
CA THR A 407 66.03 -66.21 -13.83
C THR A 407 66.11 -66.25 -12.32
N ILE A 408 66.10 -65.09 -11.68
CA ILE A 408 66.18 -64.98 -10.23
C ILE A 408 64.77 -65.05 -9.66
N THR A 409 64.53 -66.05 -8.82
CA THR A 409 63.22 -66.29 -8.16
C THR A 409 63.17 -65.78 -6.72
N ASN A 410 64.33 -65.58 -6.07
CA ASN A 410 64.40 -64.98 -4.73
C ASN A 410 64.46 -63.45 -4.83
N THR A 411 63.31 -62.88 -5.14
CA THR A 411 63.08 -61.43 -5.16
C THR A 411 62.16 -61.06 -4.00
N ARG A 412 62.56 -60.07 -3.21
CA ARG A 412 61.76 -59.51 -2.11
C ARG A 412 61.44 -58.06 -2.40
N ILE A 413 60.17 -57.70 -2.32
CA ILE A 413 59.69 -56.33 -2.51
C ILE A 413 59.02 -55.90 -1.20
N ASN A 414 59.48 -54.79 -0.63
CA ASN A 414 58.86 -54.13 0.51
C ASN A 414 58.54 -52.69 0.10
N ASN A 415 57.28 -52.44 -0.26
CA ASN A 415 56.83 -51.21 -0.93
C ASN A 415 57.60 -50.95 -2.23
N ASP A 416 58.47 -49.95 -2.25
CA ASP A 416 59.32 -49.56 -3.37
C ASP A 416 60.74 -50.15 -3.28
N ARG A 417 61.15 -50.66 -2.11
CA ARG A 417 62.46 -51.27 -1.90
C ARG A 417 62.48 -52.71 -2.37
N VAL A 418 63.40 -53.02 -3.26
CA VAL A 418 63.60 -54.35 -3.85
C VAL A 418 64.96 -54.90 -3.45
N GLU A 419 64.97 -56.20 -3.12
CA GLU A 419 66.17 -57.01 -3.04
C GLU A 419 66.04 -58.21 -3.98
N VAL A 420 67.01 -58.38 -4.87
CA VAL A 420 67.12 -59.51 -5.79
C VAL A 420 68.37 -60.29 -5.39
N ASN A 421 68.21 -61.57 -5.07
CA ASN A 421 69.31 -62.45 -4.66
C ASN A 421 69.31 -63.72 -5.51
N ASP A 422 70.41 -63.97 -6.23
CA ASP A 422 70.51 -65.15 -7.11
C ASP A 422 70.80 -66.46 -6.35
N ASN A 423 70.99 -66.40 -5.03
CA ASN A 423 71.42 -67.50 -4.16
C ASN A 423 72.77 -68.15 -4.56
N ALA A 424 73.53 -67.49 -5.44
CA ALA A 424 74.81 -67.93 -5.97
C ALA A 424 75.92 -66.87 -5.76
N GLY A 425 75.65 -65.84 -4.94
CA GLY A 425 76.62 -64.83 -4.51
C GLY A 425 76.43 -63.44 -5.12
N GLY A 426 75.39 -63.21 -5.95
CA GLY A 426 74.99 -61.91 -6.48
C GLY A 426 73.72 -61.39 -5.80
N ILE A 427 73.81 -60.19 -5.21
CA ILE A 427 72.69 -59.49 -4.58
C ILE A 427 72.60 -58.07 -5.15
N ALA A 428 71.40 -57.64 -5.53
CA ALA A 428 71.10 -56.24 -5.82
C ALA A 428 70.01 -55.72 -4.90
N SER A 429 70.25 -54.58 -4.26
CA SER A 429 69.25 -53.85 -3.49
C SER A 429 69.04 -52.48 -4.09
N PHE A 430 67.80 -52.09 -4.37
CA PHE A 430 67.47 -50.79 -4.98
C PHE A 430 66.04 -50.37 -4.66
N THR A 431 65.71 -49.11 -4.88
CA THR A 431 64.35 -48.60 -4.73
C THR A 431 63.79 -48.26 -6.11
N ILE A 432 62.58 -48.73 -6.44
CA ILE A 432 61.89 -48.37 -7.67
C ILE A 432 61.22 -47.00 -7.49
N ALA A 433 61.52 -46.04 -8.35
CA ALA A 433 60.89 -44.73 -8.33
C ALA A 433 60.50 -44.26 -9.73
N PRO A 434 59.40 -43.53 -9.89
CA PRO A 434 59.10 -42.81 -11.14
C PRO A 434 60.12 -41.69 -11.39
N HIS A 435 60.63 -41.62 -12.61
CA HIS A 435 61.63 -40.64 -13.02
C HIS A 435 61.01 -39.25 -13.25
N GLY A 436 61.60 -38.20 -12.64
CA GLY A 436 61.26 -36.81 -12.92
C GLY A 436 61.36 -35.87 -11.71
N ARG A 437 61.35 -34.56 -11.97
CA ARG A 437 61.31 -33.52 -10.91
C ARG A 437 59.89 -32.98 -10.75
N GLY A 438 59.49 -32.67 -9.51
CA GLY A 438 58.20 -32.04 -9.22
C GLY A 438 56.96 -32.92 -9.47
N ILE A 439 57.17 -34.24 -9.58
CA ILE A 439 56.18 -35.27 -9.90
C ILE A 439 55.22 -35.60 -8.75
N LYS A 440 55.47 -35.05 -7.55
CA LYS A 440 54.62 -35.23 -6.38
C LYS A 440 53.66 -34.05 -6.20
N SER A 441 52.42 -34.34 -5.81
CA SER A 441 51.40 -33.37 -5.40
C SER A 441 51.68 -32.79 -4.02
N ALA A 442 50.86 -31.82 -3.58
CA ALA A 442 50.93 -31.29 -2.22
C ALA A 442 50.68 -32.37 -1.14
N SER A 443 49.86 -33.39 -1.43
CA SER A 443 49.64 -34.56 -0.57
C SER A 443 50.69 -35.67 -0.68
N ASN A 444 51.81 -35.44 -1.40
CA ASN A 444 52.90 -36.39 -1.62
C ASN A 444 52.51 -37.65 -2.46
N ASN A 445 51.41 -37.57 -3.20
CA ASN A 445 51.03 -38.57 -4.20
C ASN A 445 51.69 -38.28 -5.54
N TYR A 446 51.88 -39.28 -6.40
CA TYR A 446 52.35 -39.03 -7.77
C TYR A 446 51.26 -38.29 -8.54
N LYS A 447 51.61 -37.19 -9.22
CA LYS A 447 50.69 -36.42 -10.05
C LYS A 447 50.24 -37.24 -11.25
N VAL A 448 49.10 -36.87 -11.83
CA VAL A 448 48.59 -37.45 -13.07
C VAL A 448 49.60 -37.28 -14.20
N GLY A 449 49.79 -38.35 -14.98
CA GLY A 449 50.75 -38.43 -16.07
C GLY A 449 51.48 -39.77 -16.11
N GLY A 450 52.29 -39.96 -17.15
CA GLY A 450 53.12 -41.14 -17.32
C GLY A 450 54.60 -40.91 -16.98
N TYR A 451 55.23 -41.93 -16.42
CA TYR A 451 56.60 -41.89 -15.90
C TYR A 451 57.34 -43.17 -16.28
N ASP A 452 58.60 -43.05 -16.69
CA ASP A 452 59.51 -44.20 -16.67
C ASP A 452 59.83 -44.55 -15.22
N LEU A 453 60.04 -45.84 -14.95
CA LEU A 453 60.57 -46.29 -13.67
C LEU A 453 62.09 -46.37 -13.73
N GLU A 454 62.73 -45.97 -12.64
CA GLU A 454 64.17 -46.04 -12.45
C GLU A 454 64.53 -46.75 -11.13
N ALA A 455 65.73 -47.31 -11.08
CA ALA A 455 66.33 -47.80 -9.85
C ALA A 455 67.14 -46.68 -9.19
N ILE A 456 66.71 -46.23 -8.01
CA ILE A 456 67.46 -45.29 -7.17
C ILE A 456 68.04 -46.01 -5.96
N GLN A 457 69.09 -45.45 -5.36
CA GLN A 457 69.77 -46.01 -4.18
C GLN A 457 70.17 -47.48 -4.38
N ASN A 458 70.76 -47.79 -5.54
CA ASN A 458 71.15 -49.15 -5.87
C ASN A 458 72.51 -49.53 -5.25
N ASP A 459 72.58 -50.75 -4.75
CA ASP A 459 73.77 -51.41 -4.23
C ASP A 459 73.84 -52.81 -4.82
N ILE A 460 74.97 -53.16 -5.42
CA ILE A 460 75.19 -54.44 -6.09
C ILE A 460 76.43 -55.07 -5.48
N VAL A 461 76.25 -56.24 -4.87
CA VAL A 461 77.32 -56.98 -4.18
C VAL A 461 77.43 -58.38 -4.77
N GLY A 462 78.64 -58.78 -5.17
CA GLY A 462 78.91 -60.08 -5.79
C GLY A 462 79.58 -60.00 -7.15
N ASN A 463 79.83 -61.17 -7.76
CA ASN A 463 80.55 -61.29 -9.04
C ASN A 463 79.67 -61.75 -10.22
N ASN A 464 78.44 -62.20 -9.99
CA ASN A 464 77.58 -62.80 -11.03
C ASN A 464 76.89 -61.75 -11.91
N PHE A 465 76.71 -60.53 -11.38
CA PHE A 465 76.37 -59.33 -12.15
C PHE A 465 76.96 -58.11 -11.43
N ASN A 466 77.44 -57.13 -12.19
CA ASN A 466 78.12 -55.94 -11.64
C ASN A 466 77.41 -54.62 -11.97
N SER A 467 76.37 -54.67 -12.79
CA SER A 467 75.56 -53.52 -13.17
C SER A 467 74.10 -53.94 -13.37
N MET A 468 73.20 -52.96 -13.49
CA MET A 468 71.77 -53.20 -13.65
C MET A 468 71.15 -52.28 -14.69
N VAL A 469 70.19 -52.82 -15.42
CA VAL A 469 69.23 -52.07 -16.23
C VAL A 469 67.84 -52.34 -15.69
N LEU A 470 67.11 -51.28 -15.34
CA LEU A 470 65.70 -51.35 -14.96
C LEU A 470 64.85 -50.75 -16.08
N VAL A 471 63.81 -51.47 -16.46
CA VAL A 471 62.81 -50.99 -17.43
C VAL A 471 61.40 -51.21 -16.87
N GLY A 472 60.49 -50.33 -17.24
CA GLY A 472 59.10 -50.32 -16.80
C GLY A 472 58.56 -48.89 -16.74
N ALA A 473 57.25 -48.76 -16.66
CA ALA A 473 56.57 -47.47 -16.60
C ALA A 473 55.40 -47.47 -15.61
N LEU A 474 55.06 -46.27 -15.15
CA LEU A 474 53.89 -45.99 -14.34
C LEU A 474 53.04 -44.92 -15.01
N THR A 475 51.77 -45.21 -15.25
CA THR A 475 50.75 -44.25 -15.66
C THR A 475 49.86 -43.95 -14.45
N VAL A 476 49.69 -42.67 -14.13
CA VAL A 476 48.77 -42.21 -13.09
C VAL A 476 47.60 -41.50 -13.77
N ASN A 477 46.43 -42.11 -13.71
CA ASN A 477 45.17 -41.55 -14.18
C ASN A 477 44.58 -40.57 -13.17
N PRO A 478 43.80 -39.57 -13.61
CA PRO A 478 43.10 -38.68 -12.69
C PRO A 478 42.08 -39.44 -11.85
N LYS A 479 41.88 -38.97 -10.61
CA LYS A 479 40.79 -39.46 -9.79
C LYS A 479 39.48 -38.85 -10.31
N ILE A 480 38.59 -39.70 -10.83
CA ILE A 480 37.28 -39.27 -11.34
C ILE A 480 36.35 -38.96 -10.16
N ILE A 481 35.75 -37.77 -10.19
CA ILE A 481 34.78 -37.28 -9.21
C ILE A 481 33.42 -37.13 -9.90
N GLN A 482 32.38 -37.74 -9.33
CA GLN A 482 31.03 -37.53 -9.83
C GLN A 482 30.50 -36.18 -9.34
N ALA A 483 29.88 -35.39 -10.21
CA ALA A 483 29.45 -34.04 -9.85
C ALA A 483 28.35 -34.00 -8.77
N ASN A 484 27.54 -35.05 -8.69
CA ASN A 484 26.57 -35.27 -7.61
C ASN A 484 27.21 -35.60 -6.26
N ASP A 485 28.44 -36.14 -6.23
CA ASP A 485 29.14 -36.47 -4.97
C ASP A 485 29.80 -35.24 -4.32
N ILE A 486 29.86 -34.11 -5.02
CA ILE A 486 30.50 -32.87 -4.53
C ILE A 486 29.51 -31.76 -4.17
N VAL A 487 28.25 -31.81 -4.61
CA VAL A 487 27.26 -30.76 -4.31
C VAL A 487 26.33 -31.18 -3.19
N ALA A 488 26.70 -30.87 -1.94
CA ALA A 488 25.84 -31.13 -0.78
C ALA A 488 24.71 -30.09 -0.62
N GLN A 489 24.99 -28.82 -0.89
CA GLN A 489 24.02 -27.72 -0.80
C GLN A 489 24.47 -26.56 -1.69
N VAL A 490 23.51 -25.86 -2.29
CA VAL A 490 23.73 -24.56 -2.93
C VAL A 490 22.87 -23.56 -2.19
N SER A 491 23.44 -22.50 -1.64
CA SER A 491 22.67 -21.55 -0.83
C SER A 491 22.94 -20.10 -1.17
N LYS A 492 21.88 -19.29 -1.19
CA LYS A 492 21.97 -17.83 -1.23
C LYS A 492 20.89 -17.17 -0.38
N THR A 493 21.00 -15.87 -0.17
CA THR A 493 19.93 -15.04 0.36
C THR A 493 19.07 -14.51 -0.78
N TYR A 494 17.77 -14.35 -0.54
CA TYR A 494 16.83 -13.86 -1.55
C TYR A 494 17.28 -12.51 -2.14
N ASP A 495 17.38 -12.49 -3.47
CA ASP A 495 17.83 -11.36 -4.29
C ASP A 495 16.90 -11.12 -5.49
N GLY A 496 15.74 -11.78 -5.52
CA GLY A 496 14.75 -11.68 -6.60
C GLY A 496 15.08 -12.42 -7.90
N ASN A 497 16.22 -13.13 -8.00
CA ASN A 497 16.59 -13.87 -9.21
C ASN A 497 16.86 -15.37 -8.92
N SER A 498 16.89 -16.20 -9.97
CA SER A 498 17.19 -17.63 -9.84
C SER A 498 18.64 -17.99 -10.18
N ASN A 499 19.54 -17.02 -10.36
CA ASN A 499 20.90 -17.32 -10.79
C ASN A 499 21.77 -17.85 -9.64
N ILE A 500 22.72 -18.71 -10.02
CA ILE A 500 23.80 -19.21 -9.18
C ILE A 500 25.11 -18.70 -9.77
N THR A 501 25.77 -17.79 -9.05
CA THR A 501 27.07 -17.19 -9.40
C THR A 501 28.17 -17.76 -8.52
N ARG A 502 29.44 -17.51 -8.86
CA ARG A 502 30.59 -17.98 -8.07
C ARG A 502 30.57 -17.50 -6.61
N GLU A 503 30.04 -16.31 -6.36
CA GLU A 503 29.92 -15.72 -5.01
C GLU A 503 28.74 -16.29 -4.21
N ASN A 504 27.76 -16.91 -4.90
CA ASN A 504 26.51 -17.41 -4.33
C ASN A 504 26.56 -18.90 -3.99
N VAL A 505 27.74 -19.53 -3.95
CA VAL A 505 27.86 -20.98 -3.76
C VAL A 505 28.94 -21.32 -2.75
N THR A 506 28.53 -21.85 -1.60
CA THR A 506 29.41 -22.62 -0.74
C THR A 506 29.23 -24.10 -1.08
N ILE A 507 30.11 -24.64 -1.92
CA ILE A 507 30.14 -26.09 -2.21
C ILE A 507 30.79 -26.77 -1.02
N THR A 508 30.05 -27.65 -0.34
CA THR A 508 30.61 -28.52 0.71
C THR A 508 30.75 -29.92 0.11
N PRO A 509 31.94 -30.31 -0.41
CA PRO A 509 32.13 -31.64 -0.98
C PRO A 509 31.96 -32.73 0.09
N ALA A 510 31.55 -33.93 -0.31
CA ALA A 510 31.47 -35.05 0.60
C ALA A 510 32.84 -35.41 1.20
N SER A 511 32.84 -35.88 2.45
CA SER A 511 34.03 -36.42 3.10
C SER A 511 34.61 -37.52 2.21
N ASN A 512 35.82 -37.31 1.65
CA ASN A 512 36.61 -38.22 0.78
C ASN A 512 36.57 -37.93 -0.74
N SER A 513 35.88 -36.91 -1.23
CA SER A 513 35.96 -36.54 -2.65
C SER A 513 37.42 -36.19 -3.04
N PHE A 514 38.12 -35.44 -2.20
CA PHE A 514 39.51 -35.02 -2.42
C PHE A 514 40.48 -35.66 -1.44
N VAL A 515 41.73 -35.82 -1.86
CA VAL A 515 42.83 -36.30 -1.03
C VAL A 515 43.23 -35.20 -0.06
N SER A 516 43.31 -35.54 1.23
CA SER A 516 43.69 -34.58 2.27
C SER A 516 45.10 -34.03 2.02
N GLY A 517 45.24 -32.70 2.09
CA GLY A 517 46.50 -31.98 1.84
C GLY A 517 46.68 -31.46 0.41
N ASP A 518 45.79 -31.82 -0.53
CA ASP A 518 45.79 -31.22 -1.87
C ASP A 518 45.25 -29.79 -1.87
N ASN A 519 45.77 -28.94 -2.76
CA ASN A 519 45.32 -27.57 -2.96
C ASN A 519 44.31 -27.49 -4.11
N ILE A 520 43.02 -27.60 -3.76
CA ILE A 520 41.89 -27.59 -4.68
C ILE A 520 40.76 -26.71 -4.13
N SER A 521 40.19 -25.89 -5.01
CA SER A 521 38.94 -25.16 -4.77
C SER A 521 37.90 -25.57 -5.82
N ILE A 522 36.62 -25.47 -5.46
CA ILE A 522 35.49 -25.87 -6.29
C ILE A 522 34.53 -24.70 -6.38
N TYR A 523 34.00 -24.44 -7.56
CA TYR A 523 32.89 -23.50 -7.72
C TYR A 523 31.90 -24.02 -8.77
N GLY A 524 30.67 -23.49 -8.72
CA GLY A 524 29.62 -23.87 -9.65
C GLY A 524 28.86 -22.66 -10.17
N LEU A 525 28.37 -22.75 -11.40
CA LEU A 525 27.55 -21.73 -12.05
C LEU A 525 26.27 -22.37 -12.59
N GLY A 526 25.14 -21.67 -12.49
CA GLY A 526 23.87 -22.26 -12.90
C GLY A 526 22.63 -21.48 -12.48
N SER A 527 21.54 -22.19 -12.21
CA SER A 527 20.27 -21.58 -11.76
C SER A 527 19.45 -22.48 -10.83
N TYR A 528 18.69 -21.85 -9.94
CA TYR A 528 17.57 -22.44 -9.20
C TYR A 528 16.35 -22.57 -10.12
N SER A 529 15.45 -23.50 -9.81
CA SER A 529 14.17 -23.70 -10.50
C SER A 529 13.30 -22.43 -10.55
N ASP A 530 13.39 -21.61 -9.50
CA ASP A 530 12.62 -20.39 -9.31
C ASP A 530 13.32 -19.52 -8.24
N PRO A 531 13.03 -18.21 -8.14
CA PRO A 531 13.72 -17.29 -7.22
C PRO A 531 13.17 -17.31 -5.78
N ASN A 532 12.15 -18.11 -5.45
CA ASN A 532 11.44 -17.98 -4.17
C ASN A 532 12.23 -18.58 -3.00
N VAL A 533 12.08 -17.97 -1.81
CA VAL A 533 12.64 -18.50 -0.55
C VAL A 533 12.07 -19.89 -0.28
N ASN A 534 12.95 -20.89 -0.23
CA ASN A 534 12.63 -22.26 0.14
C ASN A 534 13.92 -23.08 0.32
N THR A 535 13.81 -24.23 0.98
CA THR A 535 14.81 -25.30 1.02
C THR A 535 14.52 -26.36 -0.05
N ASN A 536 15.48 -27.23 -0.36
CA ASN A 536 15.34 -28.34 -1.31
C ASN A 536 14.89 -27.91 -2.73
N LYS A 537 15.28 -26.71 -3.14
CA LYS A 537 15.02 -26.21 -4.50
C LYS A 537 15.83 -27.01 -5.51
N ARG A 538 15.23 -27.23 -6.68
CA ARG A 538 15.92 -27.85 -7.81
C ARG A 538 16.94 -26.88 -8.40
N VAL A 539 18.14 -27.36 -8.69
CA VAL A 539 19.22 -26.58 -9.32
C VAL A 539 19.78 -27.28 -10.53
N THR A 540 20.24 -26.50 -11.50
CA THR A 540 21.08 -26.92 -12.62
C THR A 540 22.42 -26.22 -12.48
N LEU A 541 23.53 -26.98 -12.45
CA LEU A 541 24.89 -26.46 -12.24
C LEU A 541 25.92 -27.11 -13.17
N ASN A 542 26.85 -26.28 -13.64
CA ASN A 542 28.16 -26.72 -14.11
C ASN A 542 29.17 -26.54 -12.98
N VAL A 543 30.01 -27.55 -12.70
CA VAL A 543 30.96 -27.55 -11.58
C VAL A 543 32.40 -27.55 -12.09
N PHE A 544 33.27 -26.80 -11.43
CA PHE A 544 34.65 -26.55 -11.86
C PHE A 544 35.64 -26.76 -10.72
N LEU A 545 36.85 -27.21 -11.06
CA LEU A 545 37.99 -27.37 -10.15
C LEU A 545 39.10 -26.37 -10.48
N GLU A 546 39.68 -25.77 -9.46
CA GLU A 546 40.86 -24.90 -9.57
C GLU A 546 41.87 -25.22 -8.46
N GLY A 547 43.09 -24.71 -8.58
CA GLY A 547 44.17 -24.96 -7.62
C GLY A 547 45.36 -25.70 -8.24
N ARG A 548 46.43 -25.88 -7.47
CA ARG A 548 47.68 -26.47 -8.00
C ARG A 548 47.57 -27.97 -8.24
N ASP A 549 46.67 -28.64 -7.53
CA ASP A 549 46.49 -30.08 -7.63
C ASP A 549 45.21 -30.46 -8.40
N SER A 550 44.47 -29.48 -8.96
CA SER A 550 43.20 -29.73 -9.67
C SER A 550 43.38 -30.63 -10.90
N SER A 551 44.54 -30.57 -11.55
CA SER A 551 44.87 -31.44 -12.70
C SER A 551 44.98 -32.92 -12.35
N ASN A 552 44.98 -33.28 -11.05
CA ASN A 552 45.00 -34.67 -10.62
C ASN A 552 43.60 -35.31 -10.55
N TYR A 553 42.56 -34.53 -10.87
CA TYR A 553 41.16 -34.89 -10.74
C TYR A 553 40.42 -34.55 -12.03
N ALA A 554 39.32 -35.25 -12.30
CA ALA A 554 38.39 -34.93 -13.39
C ALA A 554 36.94 -35.06 -12.90
N ILE A 555 36.04 -34.22 -13.44
CA ILE A 555 34.60 -34.26 -13.15
C ILE A 555 33.91 -34.86 -14.37
N ASN A 556 33.08 -35.90 -14.20
CA ASN A 556 32.51 -36.65 -15.31
C ASN A 556 31.10 -36.23 -15.80
N SER A 557 30.51 -35.16 -15.24
CA SER A 557 29.13 -34.75 -15.58
C SER A 557 28.75 -33.37 -15.05
N ASN A 558 27.66 -32.80 -15.59
CA ASN A 558 26.98 -31.63 -15.01
C ASN A 558 25.94 -32.09 -13.97
N VAL A 559 25.65 -31.24 -12.97
CA VAL A 559 24.60 -31.49 -11.99
C VAL A 559 23.29 -30.96 -12.55
N ASN A 560 22.42 -31.86 -13.01
CA ASN A 560 21.12 -31.50 -13.56
C ASN A 560 20.00 -31.86 -12.58
N ASP A 561 19.13 -30.90 -12.30
CA ASP A 561 17.85 -31.09 -11.62
C ASP A 561 17.94 -31.71 -10.20
N GLN A 562 18.88 -31.24 -9.39
CA GLN A 562 19.10 -31.74 -8.03
C GLN A 562 18.45 -30.87 -6.96
N SER A 563 17.80 -31.50 -5.97
CA SER A 563 17.03 -30.80 -4.91
C SER A 563 17.91 -30.38 -3.73
N VAL A 564 18.98 -29.65 -4.01
CA VAL A 564 20.02 -29.23 -3.04
C VAL A 564 20.07 -27.71 -2.81
N GLY A 565 19.19 -26.96 -3.47
CA GLY A 565 19.15 -25.51 -3.42
C GLY A 565 18.43 -24.95 -2.19
N VAL A 566 18.97 -23.89 -1.60
CA VAL A 566 18.38 -23.13 -0.50
C VAL A 566 18.41 -21.64 -0.83
N ILE A 567 17.24 -21.02 -0.92
CA ILE A 567 17.14 -19.55 -0.91
C ILE A 567 16.60 -19.16 0.46
N SER A 568 17.42 -18.48 1.24
CA SER A 568 17.09 -18.00 2.59
C SER A 568 16.39 -16.64 2.55
N GLN A 569 15.58 -16.36 3.57
CA GLN A 569 14.88 -15.09 3.73
C GLN A 569 15.85 -13.91 3.78
N LEU A 570 15.54 -12.83 3.07
CA LEU A 570 16.29 -11.57 3.14
C LEU A 570 15.94 -10.83 4.43
N ALA A 571 16.96 -10.44 5.21
CA ALA A 571 16.75 -9.79 6.51
C ALA A 571 15.95 -8.48 6.40
N SER A 572 16.27 -7.65 5.42
CA SER A 572 15.53 -6.42 5.18
C SER A 572 15.62 -5.96 3.73
N VAL A 573 14.61 -5.26 3.25
CA VAL A 573 14.66 -4.51 1.99
C VAL A 573 14.16 -3.08 2.19
N SER A 574 14.83 -2.12 1.54
CA SER A 574 14.40 -0.71 1.55
C SER A 574 13.75 -0.33 0.23
N TYR A 575 12.68 0.45 0.33
CA TYR A 575 12.03 1.08 -0.81
C TYR A 575 12.92 2.17 -1.40
N THR A 576 13.28 2.03 -2.68
CA THR A 576 14.14 2.94 -3.44
C THR A 576 13.39 3.73 -4.51
N GLY A 577 12.09 3.46 -4.70
CA GLY A 577 11.26 4.11 -5.71
C GLY A 577 11.16 5.63 -5.55
N GLY A 578 10.40 6.26 -6.45
CA GLY A 578 10.12 7.70 -6.39
C GLY A 578 9.35 8.12 -5.12
N VAL A 579 8.89 9.37 -5.06
CA VAL A 579 8.01 9.81 -3.96
C VAL A 579 6.73 8.97 -3.92
N SER A 580 6.26 8.48 -5.06
CA SER A 580 5.13 7.54 -5.17
C SER A 580 5.49 6.39 -6.11
N GLY A 581 5.05 5.17 -5.80
CA GLY A 581 5.17 4.05 -6.72
C GLY A 581 4.65 2.73 -6.16
N ASN A 582 4.36 1.80 -7.07
CA ASN A 582 3.75 0.51 -6.75
C ASN A 582 4.72 -0.45 -6.04
N TRP A 583 4.18 -1.20 -5.07
CA TRP A 583 4.87 -2.26 -4.34
C TRP A 583 5.27 -3.42 -5.27
N SER A 584 4.43 -3.76 -6.24
CA SER A 584 4.66 -4.88 -7.17
C SER A 584 5.82 -4.67 -8.16
N ASN A 585 6.33 -3.44 -8.26
CA ASN A 585 7.39 -3.08 -9.18
C ASN A 585 8.78 -3.33 -8.57
N PRO A 586 9.58 -4.27 -9.09
CA PRO A 586 10.91 -4.56 -8.54
C PRO A 586 11.85 -3.35 -8.59
N SER A 587 11.70 -2.41 -9.54
CA SER A 587 12.55 -1.20 -9.58
C SER A 587 12.45 -0.33 -8.33
N ASN A 588 11.34 -0.44 -7.60
CA ASN A 588 11.09 0.34 -6.40
C ASN A 588 11.73 -0.27 -5.15
N TRP A 589 12.43 -1.40 -5.27
CA TRP A 589 13.09 -2.09 -4.18
C TRP A 589 14.58 -2.20 -4.43
N THR A 590 15.35 -2.10 -3.34
CA THR A 590 16.80 -2.34 -3.38
C THR A 590 17.07 -3.70 -4.04
N ASN A 591 17.92 -3.70 -5.07
CA ASN A 591 18.29 -4.89 -5.87
C ASN A 591 17.14 -5.61 -6.60
N GLY A 592 15.93 -5.04 -6.68
CA GLY A 592 14.80 -5.72 -7.31
C GLY A 592 14.07 -6.72 -6.41
N ALA A 593 14.44 -6.82 -5.13
CA ALA A 593 13.88 -7.79 -4.20
C ALA A 593 12.47 -7.36 -3.74
N ILE A 594 11.44 -7.76 -4.48
CA ILE A 594 10.04 -7.46 -4.13
C ILE A 594 9.68 -8.22 -2.84
N PRO A 595 9.30 -7.54 -1.75
CA PRO A 595 8.81 -8.21 -0.55
C PRO A 595 7.43 -8.83 -0.82
N VAL A 596 7.34 -10.17 -0.81
CA VAL A 596 6.11 -10.95 -0.93
C VAL A 596 6.16 -12.15 0.01
N ALA A 597 5.03 -12.50 0.64
CA ALA A 597 4.96 -13.59 1.61
C ALA A 597 6.07 -13.48 2.69
N SER A 598 6.86 -14.53 2.88
CA SER A 598 7.96 -14.63 3.84
C SER A 598 9.34 -14.48 3.20
N ASN A 599 9.46 -13.94 1.98
CA ASN A 599 10.77 -13.84 1.32
C ASN A 599 11.70 -12.77 1.93
N VAL A 600 11.12 -11.78 2.60
CA VAL A 600 11.79 -10.68 3.29
C VAL A 600 11.25 -10.59 4.73
N ALA A 601 12.12 -10.40 5.72
CA ALA A 601 11.71 -10.28 7.12
C ALA A 601 11.23 -8.86 7.47
N GLU A 602 11.97 -7.82 7.06
CA GLU A 602 11.61 -6.41 7.30
C GLU A 602 11.57 -5.58 6.01
N VAL A 603 10.51 -4.80 5.85
CA VAL A 603 10.35 -3.83 4.77
C VAL A 603 10.50 -2.42 5.34
N ILE A 604 11.43 -1.64 4.80
CA ILE A 604 11.69 -0.27 5.24
C ILE A 604 11.16 0.70 4.19
N ILE A 605 10.29 1.62 4.60
CA ILE A 605 9.82 2.73 3.78
C ILE A 605 10.46 4.02 4.33
N PRO A 606 11.46 4.59 3.63
CA PRO A 606 12.17 5.79 4.09
C PRO A 606 11.28 7.04 4.16
N SER A 607 11.71 8.04 4.93
CA SER A 607 11.04 9.34 5.03
C SER A 607 10.82 9.99 3.66
N GLY A 608 9.64 10.59 3.48
CA GLY A 608 9.24 11.29 2.26
C GLY A 608 8.81 10.36 1.11
N LYS A 609 8.67 9.06 1.37
CA LYS A 609 8.20 8.08 0.39
C LYS A 609 6.75 7.69 0.66
N THR A 610 5.98 7.56 -0.41
CA THR A 610 4.65 6.95 -0.44
C THR A 610 4.72 5.69 -1.28
N VAL A 611 4.35 4.55 -0.70
CA VAL A 611 4.33 3.27 -1.40
C VAL A 611 2.89 2.84 -1.60
N VAL A 612 2.51 2.54 -2.83
CA VAL A 612 1.16 2.03 -3.14
C VAL A 612 1.19 0.51 -3.10
N PHE A 613 0.43 -0.08 -2.16
CA PHE A 613 0.30 -1.52 -2.00
C PHE A 613 -0.75 -2.09 -2.96
N ASP A 614 -0.29 -2.43 -4.17
CA ASP A 614 -1.11 -2.92 -5.28
C ASP A 614 -1.16 -4.46 -5.32
N TYR A 615 -1.85 -5.05 -4.34
CA TYR A 615 -1.83 -6.50 -4.09
C TYR A 615 -2.33 -7.34 -5.28
N SER A 616 -3.30 -6.85 -6.05
CA SER A 616 -3.81 -7.53 -7.25
C SER A 616 -2.71 -7.87 -8.27
N ASN A 617 -1.67 -7.03 -8.38
CA ASN A 617 -0.51 -7.24 -9.24
C ASN A 617 0.54 -8.20 -8.67
N LEU A 618 0.39 -8.62 -7.41
CA LEU A 618 1.26 -9.59 -6.73
C LEU A 618 0.72 -11.03 -6.81
N SER A 619 -0.57 -11.22 -7.10
CA SER A 619 -1.26 -12.52 -7.09
C SER A 619 -0.56 -13.65 -7.88
N GLY A 620 0.09 -13.35 -9.02
CA GLY A 620 0.88 -14.32 -9.80
C GLY A 620 2.30 -14.60 -9.26
N LYS A 621 2.78 -13.80 -8.31
CA LYS A 621 4.11 -13.90 -7.67
C LYS A 621 4.07 -14.53 -6.27
N ILE A 622 2.88 -14.70 -5.68
CA ILE A 622 2.65 -15.32 -4.36
C ILE A 622 2.41 -16.83 -4.55
N GLN A 623 3.26 -17.50 -5.33
CA GLN A 623 3.23 -18.96 -5.42
C GLN A 623 4.21 -19.54 -4.42
N ASN A 624 3.85 -19.51 -3.13
CA ASN A 624 4.57 -20.31 -2.16
C ASN A 624 3.65 -20.88 -1.08
N SER A 625 3.76 -22.19 -0.93
CA SER A 625 3.15 -23.11 0.03
C SER A 625 1.70 -23.52 -0.21
N GLY A 626 1.50 -24.80 -0.52
CA GLY A 626 0.22 -25.48 -0.60
C GLY A 626 -0.50 -25.66 0.74
N ASP A 627 -0.48 -24.64 1.61
CA ASP A 627 -1.08 -24.66 2.94
C ASP A 627 -2.09 -23.53 3.20
N ILE A 628 -2.50 -22.79 2.17
CA ILE A 628 -3.52 -21.74 2.36
C ILE A 628 -4.54 -21.78 1.23
N LYS A 629 -5.29 -22.89 1.20
CA LYS A 629 -6.68 -22.93 0.75
C LYS A 629 -7.53 -23.49 1.88
N GLY A 630 -7.64 -22.72 2.96
CA GLY A 630 -8.62 -22.95 4.00
C GLY A 630 -9.91 -22.23 3.65
N SER A 631 -10.95 -23.01 3.33
CA SER A 631 -12.40 -22.77 3.52
C SER A 631 -12.74 -21.35 4.06
N ASN A 632 -13.46 -20.49 3.33
CA ASN A 632 -14.93 -20.47 3.20
C ASN A 632 -15.34 -19.63 1.97
N ASN A 633 -16.62 -19.63 1.62
CA ASN A 633 -17.19 -19.14 0.37
C ASN A 633 -17.26 -17.60 0.23
N ASP A 634 -16.40 -16.88 0.92
CA ASP A 634 -16.28 -15.44 0.80
C ASP A 634 -15.04 -15.18 -0.06
N ASN A 635 -15.16 -14.33 -1.07
CA ASN A 635 -14.07 -13.91 -1.96
C ASN A 635 -13.00 -13.06 -1.21
N GLU A 636 -12.70 -13.39 0.04
CA GLU A 636 -11.70 -12.73 0.87
C GLU A 636 -10.34 -13.34 0.52
N MET A 637 -9.56 -12.58 -0.22
CA MET A 637 -8.23 -12.95 -0.67
C MET A 637 -7.27 -12.80 0.51
N ASP A 638 -7.27 -13.81 1.38
CA ASP A 638 -6.35 -13.91 2.50
C ASP A 638 -4.90 -14.13 1.99
N ILE A 639 -3.90 -13.85 2.82
CA ILE A 639 -2.43 -13.93 2.57
C ILE A 639 -1.75 -12.63 2.11
N ALA A 640 -1.83 -11.58 2.95
CA ALA A 640 -0.85 -10.49 2.91
C ALA A 640 0.59 -10.99 3.25
N PRO A 641 1.66 -10.29 2.81
CA PRO A 641 3.04 -10.66 3.14
C PRO A 641 3.24 -10.77 4.67
N THR A 642 4.07 -11.69 5.14
CA THR A 642 4.35 -11.85 6.59
C THR A 642 5.45 -10.91 7.10
N SER A 643 6.01 -10.06 6.24
CA SER A 643 7.08 -9.14 6.60
C SER A 643 6.62 -8.09 7.61
N VAL A 644 7.49 -7.69 8.53
CA VAL A 644 7.29 -6.48 9.34
C VAL A 644 7.51 -5.27 8.43
N ILE A 645 6.67 -4.25 8.53
CA ILE A 645 6.80 -2.99 7.78
C ILE A 645 7.22 -1.88 8.76
N ARG A 646 8.32 -1.19 8.47
CA ARG A 646 8.81 -0.04 9.22
C ARG A 646 8.69 1.22 8.38
N LEU A 647 7.92 2.18 8.88
CA LEU A 647 7.66 3.48 8.28
C LEU A 647 8.54 4.56 8.92
N GLU A 648 9.40 5.22 8.16
CA GLU A 648 10.32 6.24 8.68
C GLU A 648 9.84 7.66 8.37
N GLY A 649 10.02 8.58 9.33
CA GLY A 649 9.63 9.98 9.18
C GLY A 649 8.15 10.14 8.78
N ASN A 650 7.92 10.89 7.70
CA ASN A 650 6.60 11.15 7.12
C ASN A 650 6.25 10.20 5.95
N SER A 651 6.81 8.99 5.92
CA SER A 651 6.48 8.00 4.89
C SER A 651 5.02 7.55 4.97
N ILE A 652 4.44 7.15 3.83
CA ILE A 652 3.07 6.66 3.74
C ILE A 652 3.08 5.27 3.07
N ILE A 653 2.31 4.33 3.61
CA ILE A 653 1.87 3.15 2.87
C ILE A 653 0.40 3.33 2.50
N ASP A 654 0.11 3.32 1.19
CA ASP A 654 -1.22 3.53 0.63
C ASP A 654 -1.81 2.20 0.15
N ILE A 655 -2.86 1.73 0.83
CA ILE A 655 -3.60 0.52 0.49
C ILE A 655 -4.66 0.88 -0.55
N ASN A 656 -4.30 0.71 -1.82
CA ASN A 656 -5.15 1.03 -2.97
C ASN A 656 -5.63 -0.23 -3.68
N ASN A 657 -6.58 -0.94 -3.04
CA ASN A 657 -7.20 -2.14 -3.59
C ASN A 657 -8.71 -1.94 -3.79
N ASN A 658 -9.24 -2.47 -4.89
CA ASN A 658 -10.68 -2.45 -5.19
C ASN A 658 -11.42 -3.64 -4.58
N GLU A 659 -10.70 -4.72 -4.28
CA GLU A 659 -11.21 -5.93 -3.63
C GLU A 659 -10.97 -5.87 -2.13
N ASN A 660 -11.72 -6.69 -1.38
CA ASN A 660 -11.49 -6.85 0.05
C ASN A 660 -10.10 -7.44 0.33
N LEU A 661 -9.40 -6.89 1.32
CA LEU A 661 -8.04 -7.28 1.68
C LEU A 661 -7.90 -7.43 3.20
N ALA A 662 -7.41 -8.58 3.64
CA ALA A 662 -6.94 -8.78 5.01
C ALA A 662 -5.43 -8.46 5.11
N LEU A 663 -5.07 -7.44 5.89
CA LEU A 663 -3.70 -7.01 6.13
C LEU A 663 -3.21 -7.57 7.47
N SER A 664 -2.29 -8.53 7.40
CA SER A 664 -1.69 -9.23 8.54
C SER A 664 -0.29 -8.72 8.92
N ASN A 665 0.29 -7.81 8.15
CA ASN A 665 1.61 -7.23 8.42
C ASN A 665 1.63 -6.44 9.74
N ASN A 666 2.65 -6.65 10.57
CA ASN A 666 2.95 -5.72 11.66
C ASN A 666 3.60 -4.46 11.07
N ILE A 667 2.94 -3.32 11.24
CA ILE A 667 3.39 -2.01 10.78
C ILE A 667 3.86 -1.18 11.99
N SER A 668 5.02 -0.57 11.87
CA SER A 668 5.71 0.18 12.93
C SER A 668 6.33 1.47 12.40
N GLY A 669 6.83 2.31 13.31
CA GLY A 669 7.57 3.54 12.97
C GLY A 669 6.74 4.82 13.03
N THR A 670 7.22 5.92 12.45
CA THR A 670 6.59 7.25 12.62
C THR A 670 5.66 7.65 11.47
N GLY A 671 5.69 6.92 10.36
CA GLY A 671 4.86 7.23 9.19
C GLY A 671 3.39 6.81 9.34
N SER A 672 2.63 7.01 8.28
CA SER A 672 1.17 6.87 8.25
C SER A 672 0.71 5.74 7.32
N VAL A 673 -0.49 5.21 7.59
CA VAL A 673 -1.19 4.29 6.70
C VAL A 673 -2.33 5.06 6.02
N MET A 674 -2.46 4.94 4.71
CA MET A 674 -3.55 5.51 3.93
C MET A 674 -4.33 4.40 3.24
N LEU A 675 -5.65 4.54 3.13
CA LEU A 675 -6.51 3.67 2.36
C LEU A 675 -7.17 4.56 1.30
N SER A 676 -6.81 4.36 0.04
CA SER A 676 -7.41 5.07 -1.10
C SER A 676 -8.25 4.15 -1.99
N GLY A 677 -8.25 2.85 -1.71
CA GLY A 677 -9.00 1.84 -2.48
C GLY A 677 -10.47 1.75 -2.08
N ASN A 678 -11.31 1.20 -2.94
CA ASN A 678 -12.75 1.04 -2.69
C ASN A 678 -13.10 -0.25 -1.92
N GLY A 679 -12.19 -1.23 -1.87
CA GLY A 679 -12.41 -2.49 -1.16
C GLY A 679 -12.37 -2.32 0.36
N THR A 680 -12.98 -3.26 1.09
CA THR A 680 -12.87 -3.29 2.55
C THR A 680 -11.47 -3.73 2.94
N THR A 681 -10.78 -2.92 3.75
CA THR A 681 -9.48 -3.29 4.31
C THR A 681 -9.67 -3.77 5.75
N THR A 682 -9.34 -5.02 6.03
CA THR A 682 -9.36 -5.59 7.37
C THR A 682 -7.93 -5.62 7.93
N ILE A 683 -7.65 -4.88 9.01
CA ILE A 683 -6.32 -4.89 9.65
C ILE A 683 -6.38 -5.78 10.88
N VAL A 684 -5.73 -6.95 10.82
CA VAL A 684 -5.77 -7.97 11.89
C VAL A 684 -4.52 -7.95 12.80
N SER A 685 -3.52 -7.14 12.47
CA SER A 685 -2.23 -7.11 13.13
C SER A 685 -2.14 -6.08 14.29
N ALA A 686 -1.21 -6.33 15.21
CA ALA A 686 -0.86 -5.43 16.29
C ALA A 686 0.16 -4.37 15.81
N ASN A 687 -0.33 -3.19 15.42
CA ASN A 687 0.51 -2.15 14.84
C ASN A 687 0.99 -1.12 15.88
N THR A 688 2.15 -0.53 15.61
CA THR A 688 2.81 0.44 16.50
C THR A 688 3.19 1.74 15.81
N TYR A 689 2.76 1.96 14.55
CA TYR A 689 3.05 3.21 13.84
C TYR A 689 2.34 4.40 14.49
N SER A 690 2.96 5.59 14.44
CA SER A 690 2.46 6.80 15.11
C SER A 690 1.92 7.89 14.18
N GLY A 691 2.11 7.78 12.86
CA GLY A 691 1.66 8.80 11.91
C GLY A 691 0.14 8.81 11.64
N GLY A 692 -0.61 7.87 12.22
CA GLY A 692 -2.05 7.75 12.08
C GLY A 692 -2.51 6.98 10.83
N THR A 693 -3.81 6.76 10.75
CA THR A 693 -4.48 6.04 9.66
C THR A 693 -5.43 7.00 8.95
N ASN A 694 -5.34 7.13 7.63
CA ASN A 694 -6.25 7.92 6.82
C ASN A 694 -7.09 7.00 5.94
N ILE A 695 -8.39 6.89 6.21
CA ILE A 695 -9.28 5.99 5.47
C ILE A 695 -10.02 6.67 4.32
N GLN A 696 -9.86 7.98 4.10
CA GLN A 696 -10.60 8.73 3.09
C GLN A 696 -12.11 8.39 3.11
N ALA A 697 -12.66 7.87 2.02
CA ALA A 697 -14.04 7.38 1.90
C ALA A 697 -14.14 5.83 1.95
N SER A 698 -13.04 5.14 2.22
CA SER A 698 -12.93 3.68 2.23
C SER A 698 -13.55 3.04 3.47
N HIS A 699 -13.72 1.71 3.44
CA HIS A 699 -14.19 0.90 4.56
C HIS A 699 -13.01 0.22 5.25
N LEU A 700 -12.83 0.48 6.55
CA LEU A 700 -11.83 -0.13 7.41
C LEU A 700 -12.48 -1.01 8.48
N THR A 701 -12.05 -2.27 8.56
CA THR A 701 -12.40 -3.21 9.62
C THR A 701 -11.20 -3.47 10.53
N LEU A 702 -11.40 -3.38 11.84
CA LEU A 702 -10.36 -3.64 12.83
C LEU A 702 -10.48 -5.06 13.38
N GLY A 703 -9.42 -5.86 13.23
CA GLY A 703 -9.31 -7.20 13.82
C GLY A 703 -8.45 -7.24 15.09
N HIS A 704 -7.82 -6.12 15.48
CA HIS A 704 -6.94 -6.04 16.65
C HIS A 704 -7.02 -4.68 17.37
N ALA A 705 -6.76 -4.67 18.69
CA ALA A 705 -6.82 -3.49 19.55
C ALA A 705 -5.86 -2.35 19.13
N ASN A 706 -4.79 -2.69 18.43
CA ASN A 706 -3.77 -1.75 17.94
C ASN A 706 -3.74 -1.68 16.41
N ALA A 707 -4.82 -2.06 15.72
CA ALA A 707 -4.87 -2.11 14.25
C ALA A 707 -4.51 -0.75 13.60
N ILE A 708 -5.00 0.37 14.17
CA ILE A 708 -4.77 1.74 13.67
C ILE A 708 -3.50 2.41 14.23
N GLY A 709 -2.62 1.65 14.88
CA GLY A 709 -1.42 2.20 15.51
C GLY A 709 -1.73 3.08 16.72
N THR A 710 -0.92 4.12 16.94
CA THR A 710 -1.02 5.06 18.07
C THR A 710 -1.42 6.49 17.66
N GLY A 711 -1.53 6.74 16.36
CA GLY A 711 -1.91 8.05 15.82
C GLY A 711 -3.43 8.25 15.71
N VAL A 712 -3.83 9.37 15.11
CA VAL A 712 -5.24 9.70 14.86
C VAL A 712 -5.80 8.94 13.65
N LEU A 713 -7.11 8.69 13.65
CA LEU A 713 -7.85 8.24 12.48
C LEU A 713 -8.35 9.48 11.70
N SER A 714 -7.95 9.64 10.45
CA SER A 714 -8.50 10.66 9.54
C SER A 714 -9.48 10.01 8.56
N SER A 715 -10.60 10.68 8.30
CA SER A 715 -11.67 10.17 7.46
C SER A 715 -12.36 11.32 6.70
N ASN A 716 -12.85 11.02 5.50
CA ASN A 716 -13.66 11.90 4.66
C ASN A 716 -14.96 11.19 4.25
N GLY A 717 -15.70 10.70 5.26
CA GLY A 717 -16.94 9.95 5.09
C GLY A 717 -16.77 8.42 5.02
N GLY A 718 -15.55 7.90 5.24
CA GLY A 718 -15.28 6.47 5.28
C GLY A 718 -16.04 5.73 6.38
N THR A 719 -16.04 4.40 6.31
CA THR A 719 -16.73 3.52 7.25
C THR A 719 -15.72 2.83 8.16
N LEU A 720 -15.99 2.81 9.46
CA LEU A 720 -15.20 2.09 10.46
C LEU A 720 -16.03 0.97 11.11
N SER A 721 -15.48 -0.23 11.07
CA SER A 721 -15.98 -1.41 11.78
C SER A 721 -14.96 -1.88 12.83
N ALA A 722 -15.40 -2.10 14.07
CA ALA A 722 -14.54 -2.56 15.17
C ALA A 722 -15.22 -3.62 16.07
N ALA A 723 -16.13 -4.42 15.50
CA ALA A 723 -16.85 -5.45 16.23
C ALA A 723 -15.89 -6.41 16.96
N GLY A 724 -16.10 -6.58 18.27
CA GLY A 724 -15.29 -7.48 19.10
C GLY A 724 -13.90 -6.94 19.47
N VAL A 725 -13.55 -5.71 19.07
CA VAL A 725 -12.26 -5.07 19.38
C VAL A 725 -12.44 -3.96 20.41
N THR A 726 -11.55 -3.90 21.40
CA THR A 726 -11.45 -2.78 22.34
C THR A 726 -10.13 -2.05 22.13
N LEU A 727 -10.19 -0.78 21.71
CA LEU A 727 -9.03 0.05 21.41
C LEU A 727 -8.48 0.76 22.69
N PRO A 728 -7.22 1.17 22.74
CA PRO A 728 -6.70 1.99 23.84
C PRO A 728 -7.36 3.37 23.94
N SER A 729 -7.59 4.02 22.81
CA SER A 729 -8.25 5.32 22.68
C SER A 729 -8.62 5.53 21.21
N LEU A 730 -9.49 6.51 20.92
CA LEU A 730 -9.84 6.84 19.54
C LEU A 730 -9.98 8.35 19.36
N ILE A 731 -9.25 8.90 18.38
CA ILE A 731 -9.43 10.27 17.91
C ILE A 731 -9.70 10.21 16.41
N VAL A 732 -10.86 10.72 15.99
CA VAL A 732 -11.30 10.75 14.60
C VAL A 732 -11.36 12.18 14.09
N ASN A 733 -10.63 12.47 13.01
CA ASN A 733 -10.65 13.74 12.30
C ASN A 733 -11.44 13.61 10.99
N GLY A 734 -12.41 14.49 10.78
CA GLY A 734 -13.29 14.48 9.61
C GLY A 734 -14.51 13.57 9.76
N ALA A 735 -15.34 13.52 8.72
CA ALA A 735 -16.61 12.80 8.76
C ALA A 735 -16.39 11.28 8.80
N ILE A 736 -17.15 10.54 9.59
CA ILE A 736 -17.01 9.09 9.77
C ILE A 736 -18.37 8.39 9.81
N THR A 737 -18.43 7.20 9.22
CA THR A 737 -19.58 6.29 9.31
C THR A 737 -19.24 5.11 10.22
N LEU A 738 -20.13 4.78 11.17
CA LEU A 738 -19.99 3.66 12.10
C LEU A 738 -21.10 2.63 11.85
N ASP A 739 -20.70 1.37 11.67
CA ASP A 739 -21.62 0.26 11.40
C ASP A 739 -21.65 -0.81 12.51
N THR A 740 -20.69 -0.77 13.43
CA THR A 740 -20.53 -1.71 14.54
C THR A 740 -20.17 -0.96 15.82
N ASN A 741 -20.20 -1.67 16.94
CA ASN A 741 -19.85 -1.11 18.26
C ASN A 741 -18.39 -0.62 18.29
N ILE A 742 -18.15 0.52 18.95
CA ILE A 742 -16.82 1.12 19.11
C ILE A 742 -16.46 1.18 20.59
N PHE A 743 -15.56 0.30 21.01
CA PHE A 743 -15.13 0.18 22.41
C PHE A 743 -13.69 0.66 22.59
N THR A 744 -13.46 1.43 23.66
CA THR A 744 -12.12 1.85 24.09
C THR A 744 -11.92 1.68 25.60
N THR A 745 -10.66 1.67 26.05
CA THR A 745 -10.33 1.82 27.47
C THR A 745 -10.13 3.28 27.88
N GLY A 746 -9.55 4.11 27.01
CA GLY A 746 -9.35 5.55 27.17
C GLY A 746 -10.35 6.40 26.40
N ASN A 747 -10.03 7.69 26.21
CA ASN A 747 -10.95 8.68 25.64
C ASN A 747 -11.32 8.38 24.18
N GLN A 748 -12.55 8.76 23.81
CA GLN A 748 -13.00 8.86 22.42
C GLN A 748 -13.28 10.31 22.04
N THR A 749 -12.79 10.76 20.89
CA THR A 749 -13.05 12.10 20.37
C THR A 749 -13.35 12.05 18.88
N TYR A 750 -14.49 12.61 18.50
CA TYR A 750 -14.95 12.71 17.12
C TYR A 750 -15.00 14.17 16.69
N ASN A 751 -14.05 14.58 15.85
CA ASN A 751 -13.87 15.98 15.43
C ASN A 751 -14.70 16.39 14.21
N GLY A 752 -15.28 15.42 13.48
CA GLY A 752 -16.19 15.67 12.36
C GLY A 752 -17.54 14.96 12.52
N PRO A 753 -18.45 15.10 11.53
CA PRO A 753 -19.76 14.48 11.57
C PRO A 753 -19.70 12.96 11.72
N VAL A 754 -20.53 12.40 12.59
CA VAL A 754 -20.66 10.95 12.82
C VAL A 754 -21.97 10.45 12.22
N LYS A 755 -21.90 9.46 11.35
CA LYS A 755 -23.05 8.79 10.76
C LYS A 755 -23.20 7.38 11.31
N ILE A 756 -24.37 7.04 11.82
CA ILE A 756 -24.70 5.74 12.40
C ILE A 756 -25.52 4.93 11.39
N ILE A 757 -24.94 3.86 10.87
CA ILE A 757 -25.64 2.95 9.94
C ILE A 757 -25.97 1.59 10.55
N GLY A 758 -25.36 1.24 11.69
CA GLY A 758 -25.64 0.02 12.44
C GLY A 758 -26.62 0.21 13.61
N GLY A 759 -26.96 -0.90 14.26
CA GLY A 759 -27.80 -0.95 15.47
C GLY A 759 -29.30 -1.02 15.20
N SER A 760 -30.05 -1.53 16.18
CA SER A 760 -31.51 -1.54 16.22
C SER A 760 -32.01 -1.22 17.64
N VAL A 761 -33.31 -1.11 17.87
CA VAL A 761 -33.85 -0.91 19.23
C VAL A 761 -33.43 -2.03 20.19
N ALA A 762 -33.47 -3.28 19.73
CA ALA A 762 -33.11 -4.43 20.55
C ALA A 762 -31.61 -4.52 20.81
N HIS A 763 -30.81 -4.09 19.84
CA HIS A 763 -29.35 -4.13 19.89
C HIS A 763 -28.78 -2.81 19.34
N PRO A 764 -28.81 -1.72 20.13
CA PRO A 764 -28.33 -0.43 19.68
C PRO A 764 -26.82 -0.51 19.42
N LEU A 765 -26.34 0.24 18.43
CA LEU A 765 -24.90 0.42 18.23
C LEU A 765 -24.36 1.11 19.48
N GLU A 766 -23.32 0.54 20.09
CA GLU A 766 -22.76 1.05 21.34
C GLU A 766 -21.38 1.69 21.12
N ILE A 767 -21.26 2.96 21.50
CA ILE A 767 -19.99 3.68 21.66
C ILE A 767 -19.67 3.69 23.15
N LYS A 768 -18.58 3.04 23.56
CA LYS A 768 -18.28 2.80 24.99
C LYS A 768 -16.82 3.00 25.36
N THR A 769 -16.58 3.53 26.54
CA THR A 769 -15.24 3.62 27.17
C THR A 769 -15.18 2.85 28.50
N GLN A 770 -13.98 2.71 29.08
CA GLN A 770 -13.78 2.22 30.45
C GLN A 770 -13.56 3.40 31.40
N ASN A 771 -14.64 4.14 31.70
CA ASN A 771 -14.60 5.34 32.57
C ASN A 771 -13.67 6.44 32.01
N ALA A 772 -13.82 6.73 30.72
CA ALA A 772 -13.06 7.76 30.03
C ALA A 772 -13.99 8.61 29.15
N ASP A 773 -13.59 9.83 28.82
CA ASP A 773 -14.52 10.79 28.20
C ASP A 773 -14.87 10.42 26.75
N ILE A 774 -16.10 10.72 26.35
CA ILE A 774 -16.58 10.63 24.97
C ILE A 774 -16.99 12.02 24.49
N ILE A 775 -16.32 12.54 23.47
CA ILE A 775 -16.53 13.90 22.96
C ILE A 775 -16.92 13.86 21.48
N PHE A 776 -18.06 14.48 21.16
CA PHE A 776 -18.51 14.72 19.78
C PHE A 776 -18.47 16.21 19.48
N ASN A 777 -17.54 16.63 18.62
CA ASN A 777 -17.35 18.04 18.25
C ASN A 777 -18.21 18.50 17.06
N SER A 778 -18.97 17.60 16.46
CA SER A 778 -19.84 17.88 15.32
C SER A 778 -21.14 17.08 15.39
N THR A 779 -21.89 17.02 14.29
CA THR A 779 -23.21 16.41 14.27
C THR A 779 -23.18 14.89 14.36
N ILE A 780 -24.22 14.29 14.93
CA ILE A 780 -24.46 12.84 14.91
C ILE A 780 -25.77 12.59 14.17
N ASN A 781 -25.74 11.76 13.14
CA ASN A 781 -26.92 11.46 12.33
C ASN A 781 -27.03 9.97 12.04
N GLY A 782 -28.25 9.51 11.78
CA GLY A 782 -28.52 8.23 11.16
C GLY A 782 -28.41 8.29 9.62
N THR A 783 -29.21 7.46 8.99
CA THR A 783 -29.46 7.37 7.55
C THR A 783 -30.90 7.80 7.24
N SER A 784 -31.20 8.06 5.97
CA SER A 784 -32.58 8.24 5.50
C SER A 784 -33.48 7.02 5.73
N SER A 785 -32.90 5.87 6.09
CA SER A 785 -33.60 4.64 6.44
C SER A 785 -33.62 4.37 7.95
N SER A 786 -33.17 5.32 8.78
CA SER A 786 -33.06 5.09 10.23
C SER A 786 -34.41 4.94 10.92
N TYR A 787 -35.46 5.57 10.41
CA TYR A 787 -36.82 5.34 10.89
C TYR A 787 -37.24 3.88 10.64
N THR A 788 -37.09 3.38 9.41
CA THR A 788 -37.52 2.02 9.03
C THR A 788 -36.67 0.93 9.65
N ASN A 789 -35.36 1.14 9.73
CA ASN A 789 -34.41 0.19 10.29
C ASN A 789 -34.29 0.29 11.82
N GLN A 790 -34.90 1.32 12.40
CA GLN A 790 -34.84 1.64 13.82
C GLN A 790 -33.41 1.80 14.36
N ASN A 791 -32.52 2.41 13.56
CA ASN A 791 -31.12 2.64 13.90
C ASN A 791 -31.03 3.40 15.23
N SER A 792 -30.50 2.75 16.26
CA SER A 792 -30.47 3.27 17.62
C SER A 792 -29.04 3.30 18.16
N LEU A 793 -28.73 4.34 18.93
CA LEU A 793 -27.39 4.60 19.48
C LEU A 793 -27.40 4.52 21.00
N LYS A 794 -26.41 3.83 21.55
CA LYS A 794 -26.06 3.83 22.96
C LYS A 794 -24.67 4.43 23.15
N VAL A 795 -24.55 5.46 23.98
CA VAL A 795 -23.27 6.08 24.35
C VAL A 795 -23.02 5.81 25.83
N ASN A 796 -21.87 5.24 26.17
CA ASN A 796 -21.60 4.77 27.52
C ASN A 796 -20.17 5.10 27.97
N ALA A 797 -20.02 6.17 28.76
CA ALA A 797 -18.76 6.60 29.34
C ALA A 797 -18.52 6.04 30.77
N GLY A 798 -19.41 5.19 31.29
CA GLY A 798 -19.34 4.70 32.66
C GLY A 798 -19.44 5.85 33.66
N THR A 799 -18.39 6.07 34.47
CA THR A 799 -18.32 7.17 35.45
C THR A 799 -17.63 8.43 34.92
N ALA A 800 -17.33 8.50 33.62
CA ALA A 800 -16.75 9.68 32.97
C ALA A 800 -17.82 10.47 32.19
N ASP A 801 -17.40 11.51 31.48
CA ASP A 801 -18.32 12.46 30.87
C ASP A 801 -18.58 12.17 29.38
N VAL A 802 -19.78 12.53 28.94
CA VAL A 802 -20.16 12.56 27.53
C VAL A 802 -20.45 14.00 27.14
N THR A 803 -19.86 14.47 26.04
CA THR A 803 -20.05 15.84 25.55
C THR A 803 -20.50 15.86 24.10
N PHE A 804 -21.64 16.50 23.84
CA PHE A 804 -22.20 16.75 22.51
C PHE A 804 -22.10 18.23 22.17
N ASN A 805 -21.09 18.62 21.39
CA ASN A 805 -20.88 20.00 20.94
C ASN A 805 -21.64 20.35 19.65
N GLY A 806 -22.07 19.35 18.88
CA GLY A 806 -22.92 19.52 17.70
C GLY A 806 -24.34 18.97 17.90
N ALA A 807 -25.19 19.16 16.90
CA ALA A 807 -26.56 18.65 16.91
C ALA A 807 -26.62 17.13 16.67
N ILE A 808 -27.58 16.47 17.28
CA ILE A 808 -27.94 15.08 17.00
C ILE A 808 -29.23 15.10 16.18
N GLY A 809 -29.21 14.52 14.98
CA GLY A 809 -30.33 14.59 14.04
C GLY A 809 -30.35 15.89 13.22
N ALA A 810 -31.53 16.21 12.68
CA ALA A 810 -31.73 17.31 11.76
C ALA A 810 -31.40 18.69 12.37
N ASN A 811 -30.92 19.61 11.53
CA ASN A 811 -30.74 21.01 11.93
C ASN A 811 -32.08 21.76 11.82
N LEU A 812 -32.46 22.52 12.84
CA LEU A 812 -33.71 23.27 12.92
C LEU A 812 -33.67 24.60 12.15
N ASP A 813 -32.51 25.02 11.64
CA ASP A 813 -32.37 26.22 10.80
C ASP A 813 -32.97 25.98 9.39
N ASN A 814 -34.09 26.64 9.09
CA ASN A 814 -34.79 26.67 7.79
C ASN A 814 -35.56 25.41 7.35
N VAL A 815 -35.85 24.45 8.23
CA VAL A 815 -36.68 23.29 7.85
C VAL A 815 -38.18 23.63 7.98
N LEU A 816 -38.91 23.51 6.87
CA LEU A 816 -40.38 23.40 6.86
C LEU A 816 -40.71 21.98 7.26
N PHE A 817 -41.21 21.78 8.48
CA PHE A 817 -41.52 20.45 8.98
C PHE A 817 -42.94 20.02 8.55
N SER A 818 -43.03 18.78 8.10
CA SER A 818 -44.25 17.98 7.98
C SER A 818 -43.96 16.57 8.51
N PRO A 819 -44.98 15.84 8.99
CA PRO A 819 -44.83 14.43 9.38
C PRO A 819 -44.07 13.58 8.35
N ASP A 820 -44.37 13.79 7.06
CA ASP A 820 -43.74 13.08 5.95
C ASP A 820 -42.29 13.50 5.70
N THR A 821 -41.94 14.77 5.92
CA THR A 821 -40.55 15.26 5.75
C THR A 821 -39.63 14.90 6.91
N LEU A 822 -40.20 14.64 8.09
CA LEU A 822 -39.47 14.21 9.27
C LEU A 822 -39.14 12.71 9.22
N LYS A 823 -40.09 11.83 8.88
CA LYS A 823 -39.83 10.37 8.73
C LYS A 823 -38.82 10.02 7.62
N ILE A 824 -38.59 10.92 6.67
CA ILE A 824 -37.55 10.80 5.62
C ILE A 824 -36.23 11.50 5.99
N SER A 825 -36.13 12.06 7.20
CA SER A 825 -34.91 12.69 7.72
C SER A 825 -33.86 11.67 8.17
N THR A 826 -32.69 12.16 8.61
CA THR A 826 -31.57 11.34 9.09
C THR A 826 -31.49 11.27 10.62
N ASN A 827 -32.60 11.41 11.34
CA ASN A 827 -32.59 11.32 12.80
C ASN A 827 -32.26 9.89 13.27
N LEU A 828 -31.75 9.76 14.49
CA LEU A 828 -31.62 8.45 15.15
C LEU A 828 -33.01 7.98 15.62
N TYR A 829 -33.24 6.67 15.65
CA TYR A 829 -34.48 6.13 16.19
C TYR A 829 -34.52 6.26 17.72
N GLN A 830 -33.49 5.79 18.42
CA GLN A 830 -33.32 6.00 19.86
C GLN A 830 -31.89 6.46 20.20
N LEU A 831 -31.78 7.26 21.25
CA LEU A 831 -30.53 7.68 21.88
C LEU A 831 -30.55 7.35 23.37
N ASN A 832 -29.61 6.52 23.82
CA ASN A 832 -29.42 6.18 25.22
C ASN A 832 -28.01 6.56 25.68
N VAL A 833 -27.89 7.48 26.63
CA VAL A 833 -26.59 7.97 27.13
C VAL A 833 -26.40 7.53 28.58
N TYR A 834 -25.20 7.04 28.92
CA TYR A 834 -24.77 6.64 30.26
C TYR A 834 -23.44 7.32 30.59
N ALA A 835 -23.42 8.21 31.58
CA ALA A 835 -22.26 8.99 31.96
C ALA A 835 -22.39 9.51 33.39
N ASN A 836 -21.32 10.04 33.98
CA ASN A 836 -21.41 10.85 35.19
C ASN A 836 -22.06 12.21 34.86
N THR A 837 -21.48 12.94 33.90
CA THR A 837 -22.06 14.17 33.36
C THR A 837 -22.27 14.08 31.85
N ILE A 838 -23.41 14.58 31.37
CA ILE A 838 -23.82 14.61 29.97
C ILE A 838 -23.97 16.07 29.55
N ASN A 839 -22.97 16.60 28.85
CA ASN A 839 -22.98 17.97 28.35
C ASN A 839 -23.66 18.03 26.98
N ILE A 840 -24.76 18.79 26.86
CA ILE A 840 -25.52 18.98 25.62
C ILE A 840 -25.42 20.45 25.20
N ASN A 841 -24.63 20.72 24.17
CA ASN A 841 -24.39 22.07 23.65
C ASN A 841 -25.07 22.32 22.29
N GLY A 842 -25.67 21.30 21.68
CA GLY A 842 -26.47 21.39 20.45
C GLY A 842 -27.87 20.79 20.62
N ASP A 843 -28.69 20.88 19.57
CA ASP A 843 -30.04 20.32 19.57
C ASP A 843 -30.01 18.79 19.42
N VAL A 844 -31.02 18.10 19.94
CA VAL A 844 -31.15 16.63 19.87
C VAL A 844 -32.52 16.26 19.33
N ILE A 845 -32.55 15.61 18.17
CA ILE A 845 -33.75 15.15 17.51
C ILE A 845 -33.68 13.65 17.27
N THR A 846 -34.68 12.93 17.75
CA THR A 846 -34.85 11.49 17.58
C THR A 846 -36.24 11.17 17.06
N PHE A 847 -36.39 10.01 16.41
CA PHE A 847 -37.72 9.53 16.06
C PHE A 847 -38.49 9.08 17.30
N GLU A 848 -37.93 8.20 18.12
CA GLU A 848 -38.69 7.53 19.18
C GLU A 848 -38.24 7.96 20.58
N ARG A 849 -36.95 7.87 20.93
CA ARG A 849 -36.59 7.94 22.35
C ARG A 849 -35.26 8.63 22.64
N GLN A 850 -35.25 9.35 23.76
CA GLN A 850 -34.05 9.89 24.39
C GLN A 850 -34.00 9.48 25.86
N ILE A 851 -32.93 8.83 26.30
CA ILE A 851 -32.70 8.50 27.71
C ILE A 851 -31.32 9.01 28.14
N TYR A 852 -31.30 9.81 29.19
CA TYR A 852 -30.08 10.36 29.79
C TYR A 852 -29.86 9.77 31.18
N ASN A 853 -28.89 8.86 31.31
CA ASN A 853 -28.49 8.20 32.55
C ASN A 853 -27.22 8.85 33.12
N GLY A 854 -27.39 10.03 33.70
CA GLY A 854 -26.33 10.88 34.26
C GLY A 854 -26.85 12.29 34.51
N ASP A 855 -26.06 13.14 35.15
CA ASP A 855 -26.41 14.55 35.33
C ASP A 855 -26.25 15.28 33.99
N VAL A 856 -27.30 15.94 33.52
CA VAL A 856 -27.34 16.63 32.23
C VAL A 856 -27.03 18.12 32.41
N ILE A 857 -26.10 18.63 31.60
CA ILE A 857 -25.72 20.04 31.57
C ILE A 857 -26.04 20.63 30.21
N ILE A 858 -26.91 21.63 30.17
CA ILE A 858 -27.30 22.34 28.95
C ILE A 858 -26.35 23.53 28.72
N GLY A 859 -25.72 23.61 27.54
CA GLY A 859 -24.76 24.65 27.20
C GLY A 859 -24.83 25.16 25.75
N GLY A 860 -23.69 25.60 25.20
CA GLY A 860 -23.54 26.15 23.84
C GLY A 860 -23.69 27.68 23.73
N ASP A 861 -24.11 28.17 22.55
CA ASP A 861 -24.43 29.59 22.29
C ASP A 861 -25.59 30.11 23.16
N GLN A 862 -25.38 31.26 23.80
CA GLN A 862 -26.31 31.87 24.77
C GLN A 862 -27.55 32.51 24.11
N ALA A 863 -27.48 32.83 22.82
CA ALA A 863 -28.57 33.51 22.11
C ALA A 863 -29.66 32.54 21.63
N THR A 864 -29.31 31.26 21.46
CA THR A 864 -30.17 30.25 20.85
C THR A 864 -30.80 29.34 21.91
N PRO A 865 -32.13 29.14 21.91
CA PRO A 865 -32.75 28.12 22.74
C PRO A 865 -32.30 26.73 22.28
N ARG A 866 -32.15 25.79 23.22
CA ARG A 866 -31.86 24.39 22.93
C ARG A 866 -33.13 23.58 22.80
N TYR A 867 -33.16 22.71 21.80
CA TYR A 867 -34.29 21.84 21.50
C TYR A 867 -33.90 20.38 21.66
N LEU A 868 -34.61 19.67 22.54
CA LEU A 868 -34.62 18.22 22.59
C LEU A 868 -36.00 17.77 22.12
N ILE A 869 -36.06 17.21 20.91
CA ILE A 869 -37.29 16.83 20.23
C ILE A 869 -37.30 15.33 19.99
N SER A 870 -38.42 14.70 20.29
CA SER A 870 -38.68 13.33 19.87
C SER A 870 -40.05 13.30 19.20
N GLU A 871 -40.22 12.49 18.14
CA GLU A 871 -41.37 12.54 17.19
C GLU A 871 -42.41 11.40 17.26
N ASP A 872 -42.14 10.33 17.99
CA ASP A 872 -43.11 9.29 18.32
C ASP A 872 -42.90 8.65 19.71
N PRO A 873 -42.96 9.41 20.85
CA PRO A 873 -41.78 9.34 21.69
C PRO A 873 -41.82 9.60 23.20
N GLU A 874 -40.66 9.28 23.80
CA GLU A 874 -40.33 9.49 25.21
C GLU A 874 -38.96 10.18 25.41
N ILE A 875 -38.87 11.17 26.31
CA ILE A 875 -37.61 11.79 26.77
C ILE A 875 -37.48 11.58 28.29
N ILE A 876 -36.36 11.02 28.75
CA ILE A 876 -36.16 10.65 30.16
C ILE A 876 -34.83 11.24 30.68
N PHE A 877 -34.89 11.95 31.80
CA PHE A 877 -33.74 12.40 32.57
C PHE A 877 -33.67 11.62 33.89
N ASN A 878 -32.68 10.74 34.03
CA ASN A 878 -32.49 9.93 35.23
C ASN A 878 -31.62 10.61 36.31
N GLY A 879 -30.82 11.61 35.93
CA GLY A 879 -30.01 12.45 36.83
C GLY A 879 -30.53 13.89 36.94
N SER A 880 -29.71 14.80 37.50
CA SER A 880 -30.05 16.23 37.53
C SER A 880 -30.02 16.84 36.12
N LEU A 881 -30.62 18.02 35.98
CA LEU A 881 -30.62 18.79 34.73
C LEU A 881 -30.33 20.24 35.05
N ASP A 882 -29.15 20.75 34.69
CA ASP A 882 -28.70 22.09 35.03
C ASP A 882 -28.18 22.85 33.80
N GLY A 883 -28.06 24.17 33.90
CA GLY A 883 -27.36 24.98 32.90
C GLY A 883 -25.84 24.95 33.11
N ALA A 884 -25.04 25.08 32.04
CA ALA A 884 -23.58 25.20 32.17
C ALA A 884 -23.17 26.46 32.95
N ILE A 885 -23.99 27.51 32.81
CA ILE A 885 -23.94 28.80 33.51
C ILE A 885 -25.35 29.07 34.01
N ALA A 886 -25.47 29.48 35.28
CA ALA A 886 -26.76 29.81 35.86
C ALA A 886 -27.46 30.93 35.09
N ASP A 887 -28.76 30.78 34.87
CA ASP A 887 -29.69 31.78 34.35
C ASP A 887 -29.51 32.18 32.87
N VAL A 888 -28.72 31.44 32.09
CA VAL A 888 -28.43 31.81 30.69
C VAL A 888 -29.19 30.98 29.65
N TYR A 889 -29.30 29.67 29.85
CA TYR A 889 -29.77 28.75 28.81
C TYR A 889 -31.28 28.52 28.83
N ASN A 890 -31.93 28.63 27.67
CA ASN A 890 -33.34 28.27 27.47
C ASN A 890 -33.43 26.82 26.95
N LEU A 891 -34.24 25.99 27.58
CA LEU A 891 -34.44 24.60 27.17
C LEU A 891 -35.88 24.35 26.74
N ASN A 892 -36.05 23.78 25.55
CA ASN A 892 -37.31 23.35 24.98
C ASN A 892 -37.31 21.84 24.77
N LEU A 893 -38.23 21.15 25.43
CA LEU A 893 -38.42 19.71 25.37
C LEU A 893 -39.75 19.41 24.67
N PHE A 894 -39.69 18.73 23.52
CA PHE A 894 -40.87 18.37 22.75
C PHE A 894 -40.94 16.85 22.56
N ALA A 895 -42.00 16.23 23.08
CA ALA A 895 -42.36 14.86 22.74
C ALA A 895 -43.70 14.90 22.00
N ILE A 896 -43.66 14.68 20.69
CA ILE A 896 -44.81 14.89 19.80
C ILE A 896 -45.07 13.55 19.12
N THR A 897 -46.32 13.14 18.88
CA THR A 897 -46.61 11.97 18.02
C THR A 897 -47.63 12.34 16.95
N THR A 898 -47.61 11.67 15.81
CA THR A 898 -48.70 11.72 14.82
C THR A 898 -49.72 10.60 15.01
N ASP A 899 -49.39 9.59 15.82
CA ASP A 899 -50.28 8.46 16.10
C ASP A 899 -51.07 8.73 17.37
N SER A 900 -52.39 8.86 17.23
CA SER A 900 -53.28 9.12 18.35
C SER A 900 -53.38 7.98 19.38
N ALA A 901 -52.85 6.80 19.06
CA ALA A 901 -52.75 5.65 19.97
C ALA A 901 -51.50 5.70 20.87
N ILE A 902 -50.49 6.50 20.51
CA ILE A 902 -49.24 6.64 21.27
C ILE A 902 -49.37 7.81 22.24
N THR A 903 -48.88 7.65 23.47
CA THR A 903 -48.87 8.69 24.51
C THR A 903 -47.45 9.24 24.63
N PRO A 904 -47.16 10.45 24.14
CA PRO A 904 -45.84 11.06 24.28
C PRO A 904 -45.48 11.28 25.75
N LYS A 905 -44.22 11.12 26.12
CA LYS A 905 -43.81 11.19 27.54
C LYS A 905 -42.54 11.99 27.77
N VAL A 906 -42.52 12.79 28.85
CA VAL A 906 -41.30 13.38 29.41
C VAL A 906 -41.20 13.01 30.88
N THR A 907 -40.04 12.56 31.33
CA THR A 907 -39.79 12.13 32.72
C THR A 907 -38.57 12.82 33.32
N PHE A 908 -38.71 13.34 34.54
CA PHE A 908 -37.62 13.91 35.34
C PHE A 908 -37.49 13.17 36.68
N ASP A 909 -36.45 12.34 36.80
CA ASP A 909 -36.15 11.61 38.03
C ASP A 909 -35.16 12.34 38.95
N GLY A 910 -34.50 13.39 38.45
CA GLY A 910 -33.63 14.28 39.23
C GLY A 910 -34.13 15.72 39.26
N ASN A 911 -33.41 16.57 40.00
CA ASN A 911 -33.72 17.99 40.11
C ASN A 911 -33.34 18.74 38.82
N VAL A 912 -34.12 19.77 38.49
CA VAL A 912 -33.88 20.66 37.37
C VAL A 912 -33.45 22.03 37.91
N GLY A 913 -32.26 22.50 37.53
CA GLY A 913 -31.74 23.83 37.84
C GLY A 913 -31.32 24.04 39.30
N LEU A 914 -31.13 22.97 40.07
CA LEU A 914 -30.81 23.07 41.50
C LEU A 914 -29.41 23.64 41.75
N ILE A 915 -28.44 23.25 40.93
CA ILE A 915 -27.04 23.69 41.05
C ILE A 915 -26.85 24.96 40.22
N LYS A 916 -27.30 24.94 38.97
CA LYS A 916 -27.25 26.08 38.05
C LYS A 916 -28.58 26.16 37.31
N ALA A 917 -29.41 27.10 37.76
CA ALA A 917 -30.74 27.29 37.20
C ALA A 917 -30.71 27.55 35.69
N LEU A 918 -31.72 27.03 34.97
CA LEU A 918 -31.94 27.36 33.57
C LEU A 918 -32.56 28.76 33.46
N LYS A 919 -32.38 29.44 32.32
CA LYS A 919 -33.08 30.71 32.06
C LYS A 919 -34.58 30.50 31.92
N SER A 920 -35.00 29.51 31.14
CA SER A 920 -36.40 29.11 31.00
C SER A 920 -36.49 27.63 30.62
N LEU A 921 -37.61 27.00 30.95
CA LEU A 921 -37.92 25.61 30.61
C LEU A 921 -39.30 25.52 29.95
N THR A 922 -39.36 25.01 28.73
CA THR A 922 -40.62 24.71 28.05
C THR A 922 -40.71 23.22 27.76
N VAL A 923 -41.79 22.58 28.17
CA VAL A 923 -42.10 21.18 27.89
C VAL A 923 -43.44 21.12 27.16
N LYS A 924 -43.48 20.51 25.96
CA LYS A 924 -44.72 20.31 25.21
C LYS A 924 -44.87 18.85 24.80
N LEU A 925 -46.00 18.26 25.19
CA LEU A 925 -46.36 16.88 24.91
C LEU A 925 -47.73 16.84 24.22
N GLY A 926 -47.84 16.21 23.05
CA GLY A 926 -49.13 16.16 22.36
C GLY A 926 -49.14 15.39 21.05
N ILE A 927 -50.35 15.15 20.54
CA ILE A 927 -50.57 14.59 19.21
C ILE A 927 -50.62 15.76 18.21
N GLN A 928 -49.96 15.60 17.07
CA GLN A 928 -50.09 16.51 15.94
C GLN A 928 -51.30 16.12 15.09
N ALA A 929 -52.18 17.07 14.78
CA ALA A 929 -53.33 16.85 13.92
C ALA A 929 -52.91 16.73 12.44
N ASP A 930 -53.38 15.68 11.77
CA ASP A 930 -53.13 15.35 10.35
C ASP A 930 -53.95 16.25 9.39
N GLN A 931 -53.80 17.57 9.49
CA GLN A 931 -54.39 18.50 8.52
C GLN A 931 -53.35 18.81 7.42
N ALA A 932 -53.60 18.27 6.23
CA ALA A 932 -52.71 18.19 5.06
C ALA A 932 -52.11 19.50 4.50
N ASN A 933 -52.25 20.66 5.15
CA ASN A 933 -51.79 21.96 4.65
C ASN A 933 -51.04 22.85 5.66
N ASP A 934 -50.81 22.39 6.91
CA ASP A 934 -50.09 23.20 7.90
C ASP A 934 -48.61 22.81 7.90
N TYR A 935 -47.86 23.41 6.97
CA TYR A 935 -46.40 23.42 7.03
C TYR A 935 -45.98 24.03 8.38
N PHE A 936 -45.04 23.44 9.11
CA PHE A 936 -44.50 24.06 10.34
C PHE A 936 -44.00 25.48 10.02
N TYR A 937 -44.79 26.49 10.39
CA TYR A 937 -44.31 27.86 10.43
C TYR A 937 -43.63 28.07 11.78
N ARG A 938 -42.31 27.86 11.81
CA ARG A 938 -41.38 28.15 12.91
C ARG A 938 -41.86 27.65 14.29
N LEU A 939 -41.08 26.80 14.95
CA LEU A 939 -41.27 26.37 16.36
C LEU A 939 -41.46 27.54 17.36
N THR A 940 -41.24 28.79 16.94
CA THR A 940 -41.43 30.05 17.66
C THR A 940 -42.84 30.67 17.54
N ALA A 941 -43.73 30.19 16.66
CA ALA A 941 -45.10 30.73 16.54
C ALA A 941 -46.10 29.83 17.26
N ASP A 942 -46.83 30.39 18.23
CA ASP A 942 -47.85 29.73 19.06
C ASP A 942 -49.05 29.12 18.28
N LYS A 943 -49.04 29.18 16.94
CA LYS A 943 -50.10 28.67 16.06
C LYS A 943 -50.03 27.16 15.76
N ILE A 944 -48.96 26.46 16.15
CA ILE A 944 -48.77 25.01 15.87
C ILE A 944 -49.74 24.11 16.69
N TYR A 945 -50.56 24.65 17.58
CA TYR A 945 -51.39 23.87 18.51
C TYR A 945 -52.86 24.31 18.55
N ASN A 946 -53.47 24.45 17.38
CA ASN A 946 -54.88 24.85 17.30
C ASN A 946 -55.86 23.65 17.31
N ASP A 947 -55.49 22.54 17.96
CA ASP A 947 -56.38 21.38 18.12
C ASP A 947 -56.44 20.93 19.60
N ASP A 948 -57.65 20.64 20.07
CA ASP A 948 -58.07 20.47 21.46
C ASP A 948 -57.58 19.16 22.12
N GLY A 949 -56.40 18.65 21.76
CA GLY A 949 -55.93 17.30 22.09
C GLY A 949 -54.49 17.19 22.60
N TYR A 950 -54.12 17.92 23.65
CA TYR A 950 -52.89 17.60 24.40
C TYR A 950 -53.03 16.20 25.03
N LYS A 951 -52.24 15.21 24.55
CA LYS A 951 -52.37 13.76 24.88
C LYS A 951 -51.13 13.09 25.49
N GLY A 952 -50.12 13.84 25.93
CA GLY A 952 -48.90 13.25 26.55
C GLY A 952 -48.86 13.24 28.08
N LEU A 953 -47.97 12.42 28.64
CA LEU A 953 -47.74 12.22 30.08
C LEU A 953 -46.45 12.89 30.54
N LEU A 954 -46.55 13.86 31.45
CA LEU A 954 -45.40 14.46 32.12
C LEU A 954 -45.18 13.79 33.49
N THR A 955 -43.97 13.32 33.77
CA THR A 955 -43.64 12.61 35.01
C THR A 955 -42.51 13.31 35.75
N PHE A 956 -42.67 13.49 37.06
CA PHE A 956 -41.62 13.92 37.97
C PHE A 956 -41.56 12.91 39.12
N LYS A 957 -40.35 12.53 39.51
CA LYS A 957 -40.16 11.73 40.72
C LYS A 957 -40.52 12.53 41.97
N GLU A 958 -40.99 11.84 43.02
CA GLU A 958 -41.31 12.47 44.31
C GLU A 958 -40.10 13.24 44.86
N GLY A 959 -40.30 14.52 45.22
CA GLY A 959 -39.27 15.38 45.80
C GLY A 959 -38.43 16.19 44.79
N THR A 960 -38.69 16.06 43.50
CA THR A 960 -38.01 16.85 42.45
C THR A 960 -38.24 18.35 42.65
N LYS A 961 -37.18 19.14 42.46
CA LYS A 961 -37.21 20.61 42.40
C LYS A 961 -36.94 21.07 40.98
N VAL A 962 -37.70 22.07 40.52
CA VAL A 962 -37.51 22.69 39.20
C VAL A 962 -37.31 24.19 39.36
N ILE A 963 -36.10 24.65 39.07
CA ILE A 963 -35.63 26.02 39.31
C ILE A 963 -35.23 26.69 37.99
N THR A 964 -35.81 27.85 37.71
CA THR A 964 -35.48 28.68 36.55
C THR A 964 -35.45 30.16 36.89
N LEU A 965 -34.78 30.99 36.08
CA LEU A 965 -34.84 32.45 36.23
C LEU A 965 -36.19 33.02 35.77
N LEU A 966 -36.59 32.65 34.55
CA LEU A 966 -37.81 33.10 33.88
C LEU A 966 -38.83 31.97 33.82
N ASP A 967 -39.62 31.92 32.74
CA ASP A 967 -40.81 31.09 32.63
C ASP A 967 -40.53 29.59 32.60
N GLN A 968 -41.44 28.86 33.25
CA GLN A 968 -41.62 27.42 33.13
C GLN A 968 -42.97 27.16 32.46
N VAL A 969 -42.97 26.48 31.34
CA VAL A 969 -44.17 26.22 30.54
C VAL A 969 -44.32 24.72 30.34
N TYR A 970 -45.42 24.13 30.81
CA TYR A 970 -45.72 22.71 30.65
C TYR A 970 -47.05 22.55 29.92
N LYS A 971 -47.03 21.95 28.73
CA LYS A 971 -48.24 21.58 27.95
C LYS A 971 -48.33 20.06 27.84
N ALA A 972 -49.32 19.41 28.45
CA ALA A 972 -49.47 17.95 28.49
C ALA A 972 -50.94 17.52 28.71
N ALA A 973 -51.29 16.24 28.58
CA ALA A 973 -52.64 15.75 28.93
C ALA A 973 -52.79 15.55 30.43
N SER A 974 -51.78 14.90 31.00
CA SER A 974 -51.72 14.54 32.39
C SER A 974 -50.29 14.73 32.91
N VAL A 975 -50.21 15.02 34.19
CA VAL A 975 -48.95 14.96 34.96
C VAL A 975 -49.16 13.83 35.96
N SER A 976 -48.17 12.95 36.15
CA SER A 976 -48.37 11.71 36.91
C SER A 976 -48.80 11.94 38.38
N ASP A 977 -49.46 10.95 38.99
CA ASP A 977 -49.91 11.02 40.39
C ASP A 977 -48.76 11.05 41.43
N GLU A 978 -47.51 10.84 41.01
CA GLU A 978 -46.31 10.94 41.85
C GLU A 978 -45.84 12.39 42.07
N VAL A 979 -46.47 13.36 41.41
CA VAL A 979 -46.18 14.80 41.53
C VAL A 979 -46.51 15.37 42.92
N LYS A 980 -47.05 14.57 43.84
CA LYS A 980 -47.55 14.96 45.17
C LYS A 980 -46.54 15.70 46.08
N ARG A 981 -45.29 15.93 45.66
CA ARG A 981 -44.26 16.73 46.35
C ARG A 981 -43.19 17.36 45.43
N VAL A 982 -43.58 17.97 44.31
CA VAL A 982 -42.64 18.70 43.43
C VAL A 982 -42.62 20.19 43.78
N GLU A 983 -41.42 20.81 43.82
CA GLU A 983 -41.25 22.23 44.13
C GLU A 983 -40.84 23.01 42.87
N PHE A 984 -41.69 23.95 42.44
CA PHE A 984 -41.42 24.80 41.28
C PHE A 984 -41.00 26.20 41.76
N ILE A 985 -39.82 26.66 41.33
CA ILE A 985 -39.19 27.90 41.77
C ILE A 985 -38.80 28.74 40.55
N THR A 986 -39.26 29.98 40.51
CA THR A 986 -38.89 30.96 39.49
C THR A 986 -38.26 32.21 40.10
N GLY A 987 -37.51 32.96 39.29
CA GLY A 987 -37.13 34.34 39.62
C GLY A 987 -38.35 35.26 39.69
N SER A 988 -38.15 36.51 40.14
CA SER A 988 -39.25 37.46 40.42
C SER A 988 -40.13 37.79 39.21
N GLU A 989 -39.61 37.61 38.00
CA GLU A 989 -40.32 37.88 36.74
C GLU A 989 -40.85 36.60 36.05
N GLY A 990 -40.44 35.41 36.50
CA GLY A 990 -40.79 34.14 35.88
C GLY A 990 -42.12 33.57 36.36
N LYS A 991 -42.86 32.94 35.45
CA LYS A 991 -44.15 32.29 35.71
C LYS A 991 -44.08 30.78 35.52
N VAL A 992 -44.88 30.05 36.30
CA VAL A 992 -45.11 28.62 36.11
C VAL A 992 -46.49 28.44 35.46
N ASN A 993 -46.51 27.95 34.22
CA ASN A 993 -47.72 27.77 33.43
C ASN A 993 -47.94 26.28 33.12
N PHE A 994 -49.01 25.70 33.67
CA PHE A 994 -49.50 24.38 33.28
C PHE A 994 -50.72 24.53 32.37
N ILE A 995 -50.64 23.94 31.18
CA ILE A 995 -51.72 23.90 30.19
C ILE A 995 -52.04 22.42 29.98
N THR A 996 -53.10 21.94 30.63
CA THR A 996 -53.51 20.54 30.58
C THR A 996 -54.79 20.35 29.78
N GLY A 997 -54.83 19.37 28.87
CA GLY A 997 -56.05 18.97 28.17
C GLY A 997 -57.00 18.24 29.13
N ILE A 998 -58.20 18.78 29.37
CA ILE A 998 -59.21 18.15 30.23
C ILE A 998 -59.88 17.00 29.45
N ASP A 999 -59.58 15.75 29.80
CA ASP A 999 -60.43 14.61 29.41
C ASP A 999 -61.76 14.69 30.18
N THR A 1000 -62.87 14.76 29.45
CA THR A 1000 -64.23 14.86 30.01
C THR A 1000 -64.86 13.48 30.30
N SER A 1001 -64.10 12.38 30.20
CA SER A 1001 -64.60 11.02 30.38
C SER A 1001 -63.99 10.25 31.57
N ASN A 1002 -64.24 10.78 32.78
CA ASN A 1002 -64.31 10.07 34.06
C ASN A 1002 -63.01 9.62 34.77
N THR A 1003 -63.00 9.82 36.11
CA THR A 1003 -61.94 9.61 37.12
C THR A 1003 -60.71 10.53 37.08
N TYR A 1004 -60.85 11.70 37.72
CA TYR A 1004 -59.81 12.68 38.05
C TYR A 1004 -58.63 12.13 38.85
N PRO A 1005 -57.40 12.63 38.63
CA PRO A 1005 -56.54 13.07 39.72
C PRO A 1005 -56.88 14.55 40.00
N ASN A 1006 -57.58 14.80 41.11
CA ASN A 1006 -57.72 16.15 41.64
C ASN A 1006 -56.32 16.62 42.05
N PHE A 1007 -55.80 17.69 41.45
CA PHE A 1007 -54.78 18.50 42.12
C PHE A 1007 -55.41 19.08 43.39
N GLY A 1008 -55.19 18.48 44.55
CA GLY A 1008 -55.53 19.10 45.82
C GLY A 1008 -54.67 20.37 45.96
N ARG A 1009 -55.25 21.46 46.47
CA ARG A 1009 -54.51 22.71 46.78
C ARG A 1009 -53.27 22.53 47.69
N ASN A 1010 -53.02 21.33 48.21
CA ASN A 1010 -51.90 20.98 49.09
C ASN A 1010 -50.75 20.20 48.39
N ASP A 1011 -50.85 19.93 47.09
CA ASP A 1011 -49.96 18.96 46.42
C ASP A 1011 -48.84 19.59 45.55
N LEU A 1012 -48.87 20.92 45.33
CA LEU A 1012 -47.85 21.68 44.61
C LEU A 1012 -47.33 22.85 45.45
N LYS A 1013 -46.02 22.95 45.61
CA LYS A 1013 -45.38 24.10 46.26
C LYS A 1013 -44.72 24.98 45.19
N ILE A 1014 -45.34 26.13 44.92
CA ILE A 1014 -44.78 27.16 44.04
C ILE A 1014 -44.22 28.26 44.93
N THR A 1015 -42.90 28.48 44.86
CA THR A 1015 -42.23 29.51 45.67
C THR A 1015 -41.63 30.56 44.75
N PRO A 1016 -42.18 31.79 44.69
CA PRO A 1016 -41.49 32.91 44.08
C PRO A 1016 -40.45 33.42 45.07
N ASN A 1017 -39.17 33.25 44.75
CA ASN A 1017 -37.99 33.97 45.25
C ASN A 1017 -36.76 33.08 45.13
N TYR A 1018 -35.96 33.33 44.10
CA TYR A 1018 -34.61 32.80 43.99
C TYR A 1018 -33.66 33.69 44.82
N ILE A 1019 -33.11 33.17 45.93
CA ILE A 1019 -31.98 33.80 46.64
C ILE A 1019 -30.76 32.88 46.47
N PRO A 1020 -29.71 33.31 45.73
CA PRO A 1020 -28.51 32.50 45.57
C PRO A 1020 -27.68 32.52 46.85
N LEU A 1021 -27.17 31.36 47.29
CA LEU A 1021 -26.10 31.27 48.27
C LEU A 1021 -24.87 30.61 47.65
N GLY A 1022 -23.89 31.45 47.33
CA GLY A 1022 -22.47 31.21 47.66
C GLY A 1022 -21.58 30.49 46.64
N ASP A 1023 -20.72 31.25 45.98
CA ASP A 1023 -19.36 30.83 45.65
C ASP A 1023 -18.41 31.23 46.81
N GLY A 1024 -17.68 30.26 47.38
CA GLY A 1024 -16.35 30.40 48.02
C GLY A 1024 -16.14 31.23 49.31
N PRO A 1025 -15.23 30.83 50.23
CA PRO A 1025 -15.14 31.38 51.59
C PRO A 1025 -14.30 32.65 51.69
N GLY A 1026 -14.79 33.67 52.42
CA GLY A 1026 -13.99 34.85 52.76
C GLY A 1026 -14.73 35.96 53.51
N ALA A 1027 -14.75 35.86 54.84
CA ALA A 1027 -14.79 36.93 55.85
C ALA A 1027 -15.87 38.04 55.81
N GLY A 1028 -16.58 38.21 56.95
CA GLY A 1028 -17.08 39.51 57.39
C GLY A 1028 -18.51 39.50 57.95
N ASN A 1029 -18.61 39.78 59.25
CA ASN A 1029 -19.85 39.99 60.00
C ASN A 1029 -20.66 41.21 59.50
N ASN A 1030 -22.00 41.16 59.62
CA ASN A 1030 -22.77 42.12 60.44
C ASN A 1030 -24.29 41.85 60.42
N ASN A 1031 -24.88 42.01 61.60
CA ASN A 1031 -26.31 42.05 61.90
C ASN A 1031 -27.05 43.12 61.08
N GLY A 1032 -28.32 42.86 60.75
CA GLY A 1032 -29.24 43.90 60.29
C GLY A 1032 -30.62 43.37 59.91
N THR A 1033 -31.56 43.46 60.84
CA THR A 1033 -33.01 43.35 60.66
C THR A 1033 -33.54 44.21 59.51
N ASN A 1034 -34.35 43.63 58.61
CA ASN A 1034 -35.59 44.23 58.10
C ASN A 1034 -36.31 43.24 57.17
N ALA A 1035 -37.48 42.78 57.60
CA ALA A 1035 -38.47 42.20 56.71
C ALA A 1035 -39.11 43.32 55.87
N PRO A 1036 -39.39 43.07 54.58
CA PRO A 1036 -40.52 43.68 53.93
C PRO A 1036 -41.54 42.60 53.58
N SER A 1037 -42.70 42.78 54.19
CA SER A 1037 -43.99 42.34 53.66
C SER A 1037 -44.18 42.87 52.23
N ALA A 1038 -44.26 41.97 51.25
CA ALA A 1038 -44.92 42.21 49.98
C ALA A 1038 -45.51 40.88 49.49
N ILE A 1039 -46.77 40.66 49.84
CA ILE A 1039 -47.64 39.69 49.18
C ILE A 1039 -47.86 40.25 47.77
N ASN A 1040 -47.15 39.72 46.78
CA ASN A 1040 -47.55 39.86 45.39
C ASN A 1040 -48.31 38.61 44.99
N ASP A 1041 -49.58 38.81 44.65
CA ASP A 1041 -50.48 37.82 44.06
C ASP A 1041 -49.87 37.26 42.77
N ASN A 1042 -49.24 36.08 42.86
CA ASN A 1042 -48.80 35.35 41.68
C ASN A 1042 -49.92 34.41 41.20
N TYR A 1043 -50.53 34.83 40.10
CA TYR A 1043 -51.51 34.08 39.32
C TYR A 1043 -50.95 32.72 38.89
N ILE A 1044 -51.54 31.64 39.42
CA ILE A 1044 -51.62 30.38 38.66
C ILE A 1044 -52.64 30.62 37.55
N ARG A 1045 -52.19 30.77 36.31
CA ARG A 1045 -53.10 30.80 35.15
C ARG A 1045 -53.36 29.37 34.70
N PHE A 1046 -54.39 28.74 35.25
CA PHE A 1046 -55.08 27.65 34.54
C PHE A 1046 -55.85 28.30 33.39
N ILE A 1047 -55.36 28.18 32.16
CA ILE A 1047 -56.10 28.61 30.97
C ILE A 1047 -56.92 27.41 30.51
N GLY A 1048 -58.16 27.33 30.99
CA GLY A 1048 -59.19 26.44 30.45
C GLY A 1048 -60.45 27.28 30.24
N SER A 1049 -61.13 27.07 29.11
CA SER A 1049 -62.46 27.62 28.84
C SER A 1049 -63.48 27.15 29.86
#